data_AF-A0AB34FSF7-F1
#
_entry.id   AF-A0AB34FSF7-F1
#
_cell.length_a   1.000
_cell.length_b   1.000
_cell.length_c   1.000
_cell.angle_alpha   90.00
_cell.angle_beta   90.00
_cell.angle_gamma   90.00
#
_symmetry.space_group_name_H-M   'P 1'
#
loop_
_entity.id
_entity.type
_entity.pdbx_description
1 polymer ?
#
loop_
_entity_poly.entity_id
_entity_poly.type
_entity_poly.pdbx_seq_one_letter_code
_entity_poly.pdbx_strand_id
1 'polypeptide(L)'
;MAQVTSRKAWRRTDDYTAGVPKVRLVTEILPLPLRPTAVLIKIHAVSLNFRDANIANGGNPWPVVKNGVPGNDAAGEIIAVGNSVSLVSIGDRVAPITDSEYVTARSTGRSWLAANEDGTLATHFIFDEKKVTKLPAHLDWVQASIIPCAGTTAWCALKGATIGQTVLIQGTGGVSTFALKLARASGLRVILSSSSDEKLRSIKEQFGKPEIETINYKIHPQWHEDVLRLTGDVGVDLVVENGGSSSLLKSMLCTRRGGIVSQVGYLGGPKPEDLAEFVSTIIDRRLNVRQVVHPERKEVHGKLIGIRGINAGSKEDQDELMGAISTTQMTFEDIIDSVWPFEKSDEAIDGQGYPNYVVNATTASHVKAAVDFARKHNVRLVVKSSGHDYLGRSNAPGSLSVWVHHMNNIEFHDGSFRLAGSGKVLKGSAVTVGGGTAMYDIYVAADAHNQTVVGGGAKSVSVGGYVSGGGHSTLAPRYGLAADNVIEVEVVTPLGTVLTANEDQHADLFWALRGGGGSTFGVMTKVTMWTHPTPKITSLTWMGVTDPRSPFLLDLIAYLSSQIPYLMDKGGFSGYNYASLGMKNPVPVPGAPEQIAGVMGIAFVQDQDPAFVEQVFKPINDTIKRRWPGQAFLFQISEEFPTFLSWFDKNFDKSSAGGSAYIVSRLLDHDALTGNPNLLGSAIKAASTPSGGMSLFMVGGKGVQHAKPRGGNSVNPAWRHTYVHALSSTGFAPFNKTAEQETIKLLDSSMQPLRALTPKSGAYINEALPFERDWQHTFWGANYERLLKIKRSVDPTDVFWSTRALEASPRIHELLQRLHAASEAQEKSISQIFFYLKMLAGFYLWGAGWSSSADDHMRDKFVSLEQDKCQFMYLLARTMGARNIIEAGTSFGVSTIYLALAVGQNVADGHAAGQTATGKVIATEKEPTKAARAREHWKQAGDEVEPWIELREGDLRETLQVDEGMPEQIDMLLLDIWTPMALPVLELVKPRLRKGALVLADNTTMAKALYKEFLDYIHDPKNGFKTTTTPYSGGLEMIVYLPSN
;
A
#
# COMPACT_ATOMS: atom_id res chain seq x y z
N MET A 1 -17.74 25.52 34.24
CA MET A 1 -17.50 24.61 33.10
C MET A 1 -18.83 23.98 32.72
N ALA A 2 -19.17 23.90 31.44
CA ALA A 2 -20.35 23.15 31.01
C ALA A 2 -20.23 21.70 31.51
N GLN A 3 -21.24 21.20 32.22
CA GLN A 3 -21.22 19.85 32.75
C GLN A 3 -21.22 18.87 31.58
N VAL A 4 -20.16 18.07 31.43
CA VAL A 4 -20.09 17.06 30.38
C VAL A 4 -21.14 15.99 30.70
N THR A 5 -22.23 15.94 29.92
CA THR A 5 -23.36 15.02 30.14
C THR A 5 -23.34 13.81 29.21
N SER A 6 -22.46 13.78 28.21
CA SER A 6 -22.36 12.67 27.26
C SER A 6 -20.90 12.39 26.86
N ARG A 7 -20.66 11.19 26.32
CA ARG A 7 -19.39 10.75 25.75
C ARG A 7 -19.59 10.18 24.36
N LYS A 8 -18.54 10.22 23.54
CA LYS A 8 -18.48 9.42 22.30
C LYS A 8 -17.67 8.16 22.60
N ALA A 9 -18.14 6.99 22.19
CA ALA A 9 -17.47 5.71 22.39
C ALA A 9 -17.55 4.86 21.13
N TRP A 10 -16.48 4.12 20.82
CA TRP A 10 -16.53 3.10 19.78
C TRP A 10 -17.01 1.79 20.41
N ARG A 11 -18.18 1.31 20.01
CA ARG A 11 -18.70 0.00 20.44
C ARG A 11 -18.50 -1.04 19.36
N ARG A 12 -18.18 -2.27 19.76
CA ARG A 12 -18.22 -3.40 18.82
C ARG A 12 -19.62 -3.56 18.25
N THR A 13 -19.70 -3.84 16.96
CA THR A 13 -20.98 -4.05 16.26
C THR A 13 -21.56 -5.42 16.55
N ASP A 14 -20.70 -6.44 16.59
CA ASP A 14 -20.96 -7.83 16.96
C ASP A 14 -19.68 -8.53 17.47
N ASP A 15 -19.78 -9.85 17.73
CA ASP A 15 -18.68 -10.72 18.17
C ASP A 15 -17.94 -11.39 16.99
N TYR A 16 -17.94 -10.73 15.82
CA TYR A 16 -17.39 -11.09 14.50
C TYR A 16 -18.41 -11.62 13.48
N THR A 17 -18.76 -10.75 12.52
CA THR A 17 -19.28 -11.12 11.20
C THR A 17 -18.35 -10.59 10.10
N ALA A 18 -17.83 -11.48 9.26
CA ALA A 18 -16.95 -11.08 8.17
C ALA A 18 -17.64 -10.07 7.22
N GLY A 19 -16.96 -8.95 6.92
CA GLY A 19 -17.46 -7.91 6.00
C GLY A 19 -18.35 -6.84 6.64
N VAL A 20 -18.61 -6.93 7.95
CA VAL A 20 -19.32 -5.89 8.73
C VAL A 20 -18.27 -5.02 9.44
N PRO A 21 -18.48 -3.68 9.55
CA PRO A 21 -17.59 -2.82 10.34
C PRO A 21 -17.44 -3.37 11.76
N LYS A 22 -16.21 -3.54 12.26
CA LYS A 22 -15.97 -4.19 13.57
C LYS A 22 -16.42 -3.34 14.75
N VAL A 23 -16.42 -2.02 14.57
CA VAL A 23 -16.83 -1.04 15.57
C VAL A 23 -17.73 0.01 14.95
N ARG A 24 -18.56 0.64 15.77
CA ARG A 24 -19.38 1.80 15.43
C ARG A 24 -19.22 2.89 16.47
N LEU A 25 -19.12 4.13 16.02
CA LEU A 25 -19.10 5.29 16.90
C LEU A 25 -20.50 5.58 17.42
N VAL A 26 -20.66 5.66 18.73
CA VAL A 26 -21.91 6.00 19.40
C VAL A 26 -21.70 7.20 20.32
N THR A 27 -22.78 7.96 20.56
CA THR A 27 -22.82 8.98 21.61
C THR A 27 -23.73 8.50 22.72
N GLU A 28 -23.25 8.51 23.96
CA GLU A 28 -23.93 7.95 25.13
C GLU A 28 -24.01 8.98 26.25
N ILE A 29 -25.09 8.95 27.02
CA ILE A 29 -25.23 9.79 28.21
C ILE A 29 -24.33 9.23 29.32
N LEU A 30 -23.59 10.12 29.99
CA LEU A 30 -22.78 9.75 31.14
C LEU A 30 -23.68 9.52 32.37
N PRO A 31 -23.46 8.45 33.16
CA PRO A 31 -24.22 8.20 34.38
C PRO A 31 -23.87 9.24 35.45
N LEU A 32 -24.64 10.32 35.48
CA LEU A 32 -24.56 11.41 36.45
C LEU A 32 -25.80 11.42 37.39
N PRO A 33 -25.67 11.89 38.64
CA PRO A 33 -24.46 12.41 39.29
C PRO A 33 -23.41 11.32 39.57
N LEU A 34 -22.14 11.72 39.73
CA LEU A 34 -21.06 10.78 40.03
C LEU A 34 -21.32 10.06 41.37
N ARG A 35 -21.00 8.77 41.41
CA ARG A 35 -20.94 8.01 42.68
C ARG A 35 -19.89 8.62 43.62
N PRO A 36 -20.02 8.45 44.95
CA PRO A 36 -19.13 9.11 45.92
C PRO A 36 -17.63 8.95 45.67
N THR A 37 -17.18 7.77 45.23
CA THR A 37 -15.76 7.44 44.97
C THR A 37 -15.39 7.49 43.48
N ALA A 38 -16.31 7.93 42.62
CA ALA A 38 -16.10 7.91 41.18
C ALA A 38 -15.39 9.18 40.69
N VAL A 39 -14.56 9.01 39.67
CA VAL A 39 -13.86 10.09 38.96
C VAL A 39 -14.29 10.10 37.49
N LEU A 40 -14.57 11.28 36.95
CA LEU A 40 -14.82 11.49 35.53
C LEU A 40 -13.51 11.92 34.86
N ILE A 41 -13.11 11.16 33.85
CA ILE A 41 -11.83 11.30 33.15
C ILE A 41 -12.11 11.70 31.71
N LYS A 42 -11.46 12.76 31.25
CA LYS A 42 -11.36 13.12 29.83
C LYS A 42 -10.17 12.38 29.22
N ILE A 43 -10.41 11.54 28.22
CA ILE A 43 -9.34 10.81 27.55
C ILE A 43 -8.66 11.70 26.51
N HIS A 44 -7.32 11.63 26.49
CA HIS A 44 -6.49 12.32 25.51
C HIS A 44 -5.86 11.36 24.50
N ALA A 45 -5.55 10.12 24.89
CA ALA A 45 -5.03 9.09 24.00
C ALA A 45 -5.45 7.69 24.45
N VAL A 46 -5.62 6.80 23.49
CA VAL A 46 -5.93 5.36 23.66
C VAL A 46 -4.91 4.59 22.83
N SER A 47 -4.35 3.51 23.38
CA SER A 47 -3.48 2.60 22.64
C SER A 47 -4.19 1.29 22.35
N LEU A 48 -3.91 0.72 21.18
CA LEU A 48 -4.46 -0.57 20.75
C LEU A 48 -3.41 -1.67 20.95
N ASN A 49 -3.77 -2.69 21.71
CA ASN A 49 -3.00 -3.91 21.87
C ASN A 49 -3.49 -4.98 20.88
N PHE A 50 -2.67 -6.00 20.63
CA PHE A 50 -3.08 -7.19 19.85
C PHE A 50 -4.41 -7.79 20.36
N ARG A 51 -4.61 -7.77 21.69
CA ARG A 51 -5.82 -8.24 22.34
C ARG A 51 -7.06 -7.46 21.88
N ASP A 52 -6.97 -6.14 21.69
CA ASP A 52 -8.09 -5.30 21.25
C ASP A 52 -8.54 -5.68 19.83
N ALA A 53 -7.57 -5.86 18.93
CA ALA A 53 -7.82 -6.37 17.58
C ALA A 53 -8.39 -7.80 17.62
N ASN A 54 -7.87 -8.68 18.48
CA ASN A 54 -8.34 -10.06 18.59
C ASN A 54 -9.79 -10.15 19.13
N ILE A 55 -10.15 -9.30 20.10
CA ILE A 55 -11.53 -9.16 20.61
C ILE A 55 -12.46 -8.67 19.49
N ALA A 56 -12.03 -7.68 18.71
CA ALA A 56 -12.80 -7.18 17.57
C ALA A 56 -12.99 -8.23 16.45
N ASN A 57 -12.13 -9.24 16.38
CA ASN A 57 -12.22 -10.35 15.43
C ASN A 57 -12.82 -11.64 16.01
N GLY A 58 -13.40 -11.60 17.22
CA GLY A 58 -14.04 -12.78 17.83
C GLY A 58 -13.07 -13.88 18.29
N GLY A 59 -11.76 -13.63 18.31
CA GLY A 59 -10.72 -14.61 18.65
C GLY A 59 -10.26 -14.58 20.11
N ASN A 60 -10.94 -13.83 20.99
CA ASN A 60 -10.60 -13.77 22.40
C ASN A 60 -10.99 -15.09 23.10
N PRO A 61 -10.09 -15.78 23.82
CA PRO A 61 -10.39 -17.07 24.43
C PRO A 61 -11.28 -16.96 25.69
N TRP A 62 -11.56 -15.74 26.16
CA TRP A 62 -12.47 -15.48 27.27
C TRP A 62 -13.77 -14.81 26.78
N PRO A 63 -14.90 -15.00 27.49
CA PRO A 63 -16.12 -14.28 27.21
C PRO A 63 -15.92 -12.77 27.24
N VAL A 64 -16.65 -12.07 26.37
CA VAL A 64 -16.61 -10.60 26.25
C VAL A 64 -18.02 -10.02 26.37
N VAL A 65 -18.15 -8.79 26.88
CA VAL A 65 -19.42 -8.07 26.90
C VAL A 65 -19.87 -7.86 25.46
N LYS A 66 -21.11 -8.30 25.17
CA LYS A 66 -21.76 -8.09 23.88
C LYS A 66 -21.78 -6.60 23.53
N ASN A 67 -21.25 -6.25 22.36
CA ASN A 67 -21.14 -4.86 21.88
C ASN A 67 -20.38 -3.93 22.84
N GLY A 68 -19.46 -4.48 23.64
CA GLY A 68 -18.62 -3.70 24.55
C GLY A 68 -17.73 -2.70 23.81
N VAL A 69 -17.29 -1.68 24.54
CA VAL A 69 -16.25 -0.74 24.06
C VAL A 69 -14.88 -1.46 24.06
N PRO A 70 -14.11 -1.46 22.95
CA PRO A 70 -12.73 -1.99 22.94
C PRO A 70 -11.73 -1.11 23.71
N GLY A 71 -10.49 -1.56 23.85
CA GLY A 71 -9.39 -0.77 24.41
C GLY A 71 -9.11 -1.11 25.88
N ASN A 72 -7.84 -1.35 26.19
CA ASN A 72 -7.37 -1.55 27.57
C ASN A 72 -6.54 -0.36 28.08
N ASP A 73 -5.98 0.39 27.13
CA ASP A 73 -4.90 1.35 27.37
C ASP A 73 -5.37 2.75 27.07
N ALA A 74 -5.22 3.66 28.03
CA ALA A 74 -5.56 5.06 27.86
C ALA A 74 -4.79 5.96 28.80
N ALA A 75 -4.68 7.23 28.40
CA ALA A 75 -4.22 8.31 29.25
C ALA A 75 -5.22 9.46 29.21
N GLY A 76 -5.55 10.00 30.38
CA GLY A 76 -6.55 11.05 30.52
C GLY A 76 -6.33 11.97 31.71
N GLU A 77 -7.18 12.98 31.82
CA GLU A 77 -7.19 13.99 32.88
C GLU A 77 -8.49 13.88 33.69
N ILE A 78 -8.41 13.93 35.02
CA ILE A 78 -9.60 13.98 35.88
C ILE A 78 -10.24 15.37 35.79
N ILE A 79 -11.50 15.42 35.38
CA ILE A 79 -12.26 16.68 35.21
C ILE A 79 -13.39 16.86 36.24
N ALA A 80 -13.82 15.79 36.92
CA ALA A 80 -14.74 15.86 38.04
C ALA A 80 -14.58 14.66 38.98
N VAL A 81 -14.94 14.83 40.25
CA VAL A 81 -14.83 13.80 41.29
C VAL A 81 -16.10 13.71 42.12
N GLY A 82 -16.41 12.52 42.63
CA GLY A 82 -17.42 12.32 43.66
C GLY A 82 -16.98 12.90 45.01
N ASN A 83 -17.93 13.06 45.92
CA ASN A 83 -17.72 13.74 47.21
C ASN A 83 -16.86 12.98 48.23
N SER A 84 -16.47 11.73 47.94
CA SER A 84 -15.66 10.87 48.81
C SER A 84 -14.34 10.42 48.17
N VAL A 85 -13.95 11.02 47.03
CA VAL A 85 -12.66 10.77 46.38
C VAL A 85 -11.53 11.38 47.22
N SER A 86 -10.45 10.63 47.43
CA SER A 86 -9.34 10.99 48.31
C SER A 86 -7.93 10.62 47.79
N LEU A 87 -7.83 9.72 46.81
CA LEU A 87 -6.56 9.22 46.24
C LEU A 87 -6.05 10.07 45.07
N VAL A 88 -6.96 10.79 44.41
CA VAL A 88 -6.70 11.59 43.22
C VAL A 88 -7.52 12.88 43.25
N SER A 89 -7.12 13.86 42.45
CA SER A 89 -7.72 15.20 42.39
C SER A 89 -8.04 15.61 40.95
N ILE A 90 -8.95 16.58 40.80
CA ILE A 90 -9.18 17.24 39.50
C ILE A 90 -7.84 17.79 38.96
N GLY A 91 -7.57 17.55 37.68
CA GLY A 91 -6.33 17.91 37.00
C GLY A 91 -5.24 16.84 37.04
N ASP A 92 -5.39 15.79 37.86
CA ASP A 92 -4.43 14.67 37.83
C ASP A 92 -4.46 13.95 36.48
N ARG A 93 -3.27 13.64 35.95
CA ARG A 93 -3.09 12.78 34.78
C ARG A 93 -3.16 11.33 35.24
N VAL A 94 -4.08 10.57 34.69
CA VAL A 94 -4.35 9.20 35.12
C VAL A 94 -4.51 8.23 33.96
N ALA A 95 -4.23 6.97 34.26
CA ALA A 95 -4.47 5.82 33.40
C ALA A 95 -5.34 4.79 34.15
N PRO A 96 -6.13 3.97 33.44
CA PRO A 96 -6.82 2.83 34.03
C PRO A 96 -5.83 1.74 34.47
N ILE A 97 -6.32 0.75 35.21
CA ILE A 97 -5.68 -0.56 35.33
C ILE A 97 -6.43 -1.59 34.47
N THR A 98 -5.71 -2.52 33.84
CA THR A 98 -6.29 -3.47 32.87
C THR A 98 -7.26 -4.47 33.50
N ASP A 99 -6.92 -5.01 34.68
CA ASP A 99 -7.84 -5.79 35.52
C ASP A 99 -8.31 -4.90 36.68
N SER A 100 -9.55 -4.41 36.56
CA SER A 100 -10.08 -3.37 37.43
C SER A 100 -10.38 -3.83 38.85
N GLU A 101 -10.31 -5.14 39.12
CA GLU A 101 -10.43 -5.71 40.46
C GLU A 101 -9.06 -6.17 41.04
N TYR A 102 -7.98 -6.12 40.24
CA TYR A 102 -6.64 -6.51 40.67
C TYR A 102 -5.86 -5.34 41.27
N VAL A 103 -6.33 -4.84 42.41
CA VAL A 103 -5.67 -3.72 43.11
C VAL A 103 -4.35 -4.15 43.76
N THR A 104 -4.32 -5.31 44.42
CA THR A 104 -3.15 -5.81 45.15
C THR A 104 -2.90 -7.28 44.83
N ALA A 105 -1.72 -7.80 45.16
CA ALA A 105 -1.41 -9.23 45.04
C ALA A 105 -2.34 -10.18 45.84
N ARG A 106 -3.18 -9.64 46.74
CA ARG A 106 -4.17 -10.41 47.54
C ARG A 106 -5.60 -10.28 47.03
N SER A 107 -5.86 -9.50 45.98
CA SER A 107 -7.21 -9.37 45.42
C SER A 107 -7.72 -10.70 44.90
N THR A 108 -8.99 -11.00 45.17
CA THR A 108 -9.66 -12.26 44.77
C THR A 108 -10.63 -12.09 43.60
N GLY A 109 -10.98 -10.85 43.25
CA GLY A 109 -11.85 -10.52 42.13
C GLY A 109 -11.11 -10.42 40.79
N ARG A 110 -11.85 -10.48 39.69
CA ARG A 110 -11.37 -10.29 38.31
C ARG A 110 -12.41 -9.52 37.51
N SER A 111 -11.99 -8.45 36.83
CA SER A 111 -12.78 -7.78 35.79
C SER A 111 -11.87 -7.10 34.78
N TRP A 112 -11.80 -7.63 33.56
CA TRP A 112 -10.97 -7.07 32.50
C TRP A 112 -11.68 -6.02 31.66
N LEU A 113 -10.97 -4.93 31.40
CA LEU A 113 -11.36 -3.96 30.38
C LEU A 113 -11.47 -4.62 29.00
N ALA A 114 -12.43 -4.13 28.21
CA ALA A 114 -12.83 -4.66 26.91
C ALA A 114 -13.29 -6.14 26.90
N ALA A 115 -13.42 -6.80 28.06
CA ALA A 115 -13.95 -8.15 28.17
C ALA A 115 -15.05 -8.30 29.21
N ASN A 116 -14.78 -8.19 30.51
CA ASN A 116 -15.82 -8.29 31.53
C ASN A 116 -16.61 -6.98 31.68
N GLU A 117 -16.03 -5.88 31.24
CA GLU A 117 -16.63 -4.55 31.22
C GLU A 117 -16.19 -3.76 29.97
N ASP A 118 -16.80 -2.59 29.76
CA ASP A 118 -16.43 -1.67 28.68
C ASP A 118 -14.96 -1.25 28.80
N GLY A 119 -14.24 -1.29 27.67
CA GLY A 119 -12.87 -0.82 27.51
C GLY A 119 -12.77 0.70 27.33
N THR A 120 -11.61 1.19 26.92
CA THR A 120 -11.20 2.61 26.99
C THR A 120 -11.33 3.41 25.69
N LEU A 121 -11.84 2.84 24.60
CA LEU A 121 -11.97 3.52 23.32
C LEU A 121 -13.17 4.49 23.28
N ALA A 122 -13.12 5.52 24.14
CA ALA A 122 -14.12 6.60 24.25
C ALA A 122 -13.48 7.94 24.62
N THR A 123 -14.24 9.04 24.49
CA THR A 123 -13.76 10.38 24.86
C THR A 123 -13.74 10.64 26.36
N HIS A 124 -14.59 9.94 27.13
CA HIS A 124 -14.67 10.08 28.58
C HIS A 124 -15.02 8.76 29.27
N PHE A 125 -14.51 8.58 30.49
CA PHE A 125 -14.82 7.43 31.35
C PHE A 125 -15.12 7.84 32.77
N ILE A 126 -15.92 7.01 33.44
CA ILE A 126 -16.17 7.10 34.88
C ILE A 126 -15.64 5.83 35.51
N PHE A 127 -14.63 5.97 36.37
CA PHE A 127 -14.07 4.87 37.15
C PHE A 127 -14.14 5.17 38.64
N ASP A 128 -14.08 4.14 39.46
CA ASP A 128 -13.75 4.31 40.88
C ASP A 128 -12.29 4.79 40.99
N GLU A 129 -11.99 5.68 41.94
CA GLU A 129 -10.64 6.20 42.15
C GLU A 129 -9.57 5.11 42.38
N LYS A 130 -9.96 3.92 42.84
CA LYS A 130 -9.05 2.77 43.03
C LYS A 130 -8.68 2.07 41.72
N LYS A 131 -9.41 2.32 40.63
CA LYS A 131 -9.20 1.68 39.33
C LYS A 131 -8.27 2.49 38.42
N VAL A 132 -7.61 3.51 38.95
CA VAL A 132 -6.71 4.38 38.18
C VAL A 132 -5.37 4.59 38.88
N THR A 133 -4.34 4.88 38.09
CA THR A 133 -2.98 5.22 38.54
C THR A 133 -2.57 6.59 38.02
N LYS A 134 -1.80 7.36 38.79
CA LYS A 134 -1.23 8.62 38.31
C LYS A 134 -0.14 8.38 37.26
N LEU A 135 -0.12 9.19 36.22
CA LEU A 135 0.83 9.09 35.11
C LEU A 135 2.05 10.02 35.29
N PRO A 136 3.24 9.64 34.80
CA PRO A 136 4.43 10.48 34.79
C PRO A 136 4.19 11.80 34.05
N ALA A 137 4.55 12.92 34.69
CA ALA A 137 4.29 14.25 34.14
C ALA A 137 5.10 14.57 32.87
N HIS A 138 6.28 13.98 32.71
CA HIS A 138 7.19 14.25 31.59
C HIS A 138 6.79 13.58 30.27
N LEU A 139 5.92 12.56 30.31
CA LEU A 139 5.44 11.88 29.11
C LEU A 139 4.28 12.66 28.48
N ASP A 140 4.24 12.74 27.15
CA ASP A 140 3.01 13.17 26.48
C ASP A 140 1.87 12.16 26.67
N TRP A 141 0.66 12.50 26.21
CA TRP A 141 -0.51 11.62 26.34
C TRP A 141 -0.38 10.31 25.56
N VAL A 142 0.25 10.32 24.38
CA VAL A 142 0.40 9.15 23.52
C VAL A 142 1.34 8.15 24.19
N GLN A 143 2.50 8.59 24.63
CA GLN A 143 3.48 7.78 25.36
C GLN A 143 2.93 7.25 26.67
N ALA A 144 2.19 8.07 27.42
CA ALA A 144 1.59 7.62 28.66
C ALA A 144 0.49 6.55 28.42
N SER A 145 -0.18 6.58 27.26
CA SER A 145 -1.30 5.68 26.97
C SER A 145 -0.88 4.23 26.78
N ILE A 146 0.37 3.94 26.38
CA ILE A 146 0.82 2.56 26.10
C ILE A 146 1.24 1.78 27.37
N ILE A 147 1.19 2.40 28.54
CA ILE A 147 1.68 1.83 29.79
C ILE A 147 0.71 0.80 30.43
N PRO A 148 -0.61 1.02 30.51
CA PRO A 148 -1.48 0.26 31.41
C PRO A 148 -1.48 -1.26 31.20
N CYS A 149 -1.60 -1.71 29.97
CA CYS A 149 -1.58 -3.12 29.59
C CYS A 149 -0.18 -3.51 29.15
N ALA A 150 0.35 -2.94 28.06
CA ALA A 150 1.62 -3.39 27.50
C ALA A 150 2.81 -3.16 28.45
N GLY A 151 2.91 -1.95 29.00
CA GLY A 151 3.96 -1.58 29.95
C GLY A 151 3.91 -2.36 31.26
N THR A 152 2.75 -2.41 31.93
CA THR A 152 2.58 -3.13 33.20
C THR A 152 2.79 -4.64 33.01
N THR A 153 2.35 -5.20 31.87
CA THR A 153 2.62 -6.61 31.52
C THR A 153 4.12 -6.86 31.37
N ALA A 154 4.84 -6.00 30.65
CA ALA A 154 6.29 -6.11 30.49
C ALA A 154 7.02 -6.00 31.83
N TRP A 155 6.64 -5.03 32.68
CA TRP A 155 7.18 -4.86 34.03
C TRP A 155 7.01 -6.13 34.87
N CYS A 156 5.79 -6.68 34.89
CA CYS A 156 5.49 -7.91 35.60
C CYS A 156 6.24 -9.11 35.03
N ALA A 157 6.37 -9.21 33.71
CA ALA A 157 7.09 -10.30 33.05
C ALA A 157 8.57 -10.32 33.47
N LEU A 158 9.18 -9.16 33.73
CA LEU A 158 10.58 -9.03 34.15
C LEU A 158 10.78 -9.11 35.68
N LYS A 159 9.71 -9.12 36.49
CA LYS A 159 9.85 -9.21 37.96
C LYS A 159 10.65 -10.44 38.38
N GLY A 160 11.68 -10.22 39.20
CA GLY A 160 12.62 -11.23 39.66
C GLY A 160 13.92 -11.28 38.87
N ALA A 161 14.05 -10.49 37.78
CA ALA A 161 15.29 -10.33 37.07
C ALA A 161 16.26 -9.42 37.85
N THR A 162 17.55 -9.74 37.81
CA THR A 162 18.63 -8.95 38.39
C THR A 162 19.66 -8.59 37.32
N ILE A 163 20.39 -7.49 37.53
CA ILE A 163 21.46 -7.05 36.62
C ILE A 163 22.40 -8.21 36.24
N GLY A 164 22.79 -8.27 34.96
CA GLY A 164 23.68 -9.31 34.41
C GLY A 164 22.98 -10.62 34.02
N GLN A 165 21.71 -10.81 34.36
CA GLN A 165 20.94 -11.97 33.90
C GLN A 165 20.56 -11.86 32.42
N THR A 166 20.31 -13.01 31.78
CA THR A 166 19.90 -13.10 30.38
C THR A 166 18.40 -13.31 30.24
N VAL A 167 17.75 -12.53 29.38
CA VAL A 167 16.33 -12.65 29.06
C VAL A 167 16.11 -12.99 27.59
N LEU A 168 15.26 -13.99 27.33
CA LEU A 168 14.69 -14.23 26.00
C LEU A 168 13.37 -13.47 25.87
N ILE A 169 13.27 -12.61 24.86
CA ILE A 169 12.05 -11.88 24.52
C ILE A 169 11.50 -12.42 23.19
N GLN A 170 10.24 -12.83 23.18
CA GLN A 170 9.59 -13.33 21.97
C GLN A 170 8.76 -12.24 21.27
N GLY A 171 9.00 -12.09 19.97
CA GLY A 171 8.27 -11.16 19.11
C GLY A 171 8.73 -9.72 19.21
N THR A 172 8.08 -8.86 18.44
CA THR A 172 8.37 -7.42 18.33
C THR A 172 7.09 -6.59 18.46
N GLY A 173 6.11 -7.08 19.21
CA GLY A 173 4.86 -6.36 19.51
C GLY A 173 4.99 -5.48 20.75
N GLY A 174 3.92 -4.78 21.13
CA GLY A 174 3.93 -3.79 22.21
C GLY A 174 4.56 -4.26 23.53
N VAL A 175 4.16 -5.44 24.04
CA VAL A 175 4.78 -5.99 25.27
C VAL A 175 6.27 -6.31 25.06
N SER A 176 6.64 -6.85 23.91
CA SER A 176 8.02 -7.27 23.61
C SER A 176 8.97 -6.08 23.51
N THR A 177 8.55 -5.00 22.84
CA THR A 177 9.36 -3.77 22.69
C THR A 177 9.45 -2.99 24.01
N PHE A 178 8.38 -2.97 24.80
CA PHE A 178 8.42 -2.40 26.15
C PHE A 178 9.34 -3.21 27.09
N ALA A 179 9.23 -4.55 27.06
CA ALA A 179 10.10 -5.44 27.82
C ALA A 179 11.57 -5.30 27.39
N LEU A 180 11.84 -5.12 26.09
CA LEU A 180 13.18 -4.83 25.60
C LEU A 180 13.76 -3.56 26.24
N LYS A 181 13.00 -2.46 26.26
CA LYS A 181 13.47 -1.21 26.87
C LYS A 181 13.72 -1.34 28.37
N LEU A 182 12.79 -1.96 29.10
CA LEU A 182 12.94 -2.20 30.54
C LEU A 182 14.11 -3.14 30.86
N ALA A 183 14.28 -4.22 30.10
CA ALA A 183 15.37 -5.17 30.29
C ALA A 183 16.74 -4.51 30.10
N ARG A 184 16.87 -3.67 29.07
CA ARG A 184 18.12 -2.94 28.80
C ARG A 184 18.42 -1.89 29.86
N ALA A 185 17.41 -1.12 30.26
CA ALA A 185 17.55 -0.16 31.36
C ALA A 185 17.94 -0.83 32.69
N SER A 186 17.52 -2.09 32.88
CA SER A 186 17.85 -2.92 34.06
C SER A 186 19.19 -3.67 33.94
N GLY A 187 19.93 -3.50 32.84
CA GLY A 187 21.22 -4.16 32.62
C GLY A 187 21.13 -5.66 32.36
N LEU A 188 20.03 -6.13 31.77
CA LEU A 188 19.88 -7.52 31.33
C LEU A 188 20.50 -7.73 29.95
N ARG A 189 21.08 -8.90 29.72
CA ARG A 189 21.48 -9.36 28.38
C ARG A 189 20.24 -9.84 27.63
N VAL A 190 20.01 -9.37 26.41
CA VAL A 190 18.78 -9.65 25.66
C VAL A 190 19.05 -10.55 24.47
N ILE A 191 18.29 -11.65 24.40
CA ILE A 191 18.09 -12.45 23.20
C ILE A 191 16.67 -12.18 22.69
N LEU A 192 16.53 -11.72 21.46
CA LEU A 192 15.25 -11.38 20.85
C LEU A 192 14.90 -12.36 19.73
N SER A 193 13.67 -12.85 19.67
CA SER A 193 13.22 -13.73 18.59
C SER A 193 12.07 -13.14 17.77
N SER A 194 12.07 -13.40 16.46
CA SER A 194 11.02 -12.97 15.53
C SER A 194 10.92 -13.90 14.33
N SER A 195 9.84 -13.84 13.56
CA SER A 195 9.73 -14.54 12.28
C SER A 195 10.37 -13.80 11.11
N SER A 196 10.93 -12.61 11.35
CA SER A 196 11.40 -11.69 10.31
C SER A 196 12.78 -11.13 10.67
N ASP A 197 13.76 -11.40 9.83
CA ASP A 197 15.11 -10.84 9.95
C ASP A 197 15.12 -9.32 9.79
N GLU A 198 14.21 -8.78 8.98
CA GLU A 198 14.05 -7.34 8.81
C GLU A 198 13.66 -6.67 10.13
N LYS A 199 12.68 -7.22 10.85
CA LYS A 199 12.27 -6.71 12.16
C LYS A 199 13.40 -6.84 13.20
N LEU A 200 14.15 -7.94 13.16
CA LEU A 200 15.30 -8.15 14.05
C LEU A 200 16.43 -7.15 13.74
N ARG A 201 16.68 -6.86 12.46
CA ARG A 201 17.68 -5.87 12.03
C ARG A 201 17.28 -4.47 12.44
N SER A 202 16.02 -4.07 12.19
CA SER A 202 15.50 -2.76 12.59
C SER A 202 15.64 -2.53 14.10
N ILE A 203 15.30 -3.53 14.93
CA ILE A 203 15.50 -3.43 16.38
C ILE A 203 16.97 -3.36 16.76
N LYS A 204 17.86 -4.10 16.08
CA LYS A 204 19.31 -3.99 16.29
C LYS A 204 19.86 -2.61 15.91
N GLU A 205 19.36 -2.00 14.84
CA GLU A 205 19.77 -0.66 14.44
C GLU A 205 19.31 0.39 15.47
N GLN A 206 18.08 0.26 15.95
CA GLN A 206 17.48 1.20 16.90
C GLN A 206 18.00 1.03 18.34
N PHE A 207 18.23 -0.22 18.77
CA PHE A 207 18.52 -0.58 20.16
C PHE A 207 19.80 -1.40 20.35
N GLY A 208 20.70 -1.50 19.36
CA GLY A 208 21.83 -2.45 19.40
C GLY A 208 22.98 -2.19 20.37
N LYS A 209 22.90 -1.21 21.28
CA LYS A 209 24.02 -0.85 22.19
C LYS A 209 23.62 -0.69 23.67
N PRO A 210 23.86 -1.66 24.57
CA PRO A 210 24.64 -2.90 24.36
C PRO A 210 23.98 -3.88 23.39
N GLU A 211 24.80 -4.78 22.86
CA GLU A 211 24.45 -5.73 21.80
C GLU A 211 23.21 -6.57 22.16
N ILE A 212 22.34 -6.74 21.18
CA ILE A 212 21.16 -7.60 21.26
C ILE A 212 21.42 -8.80 20.36
N GLU A 213 21.31 -10.00 20.90
CA GLU A 213 21.36 -11.22 20.11
C GLU A 213 19.98 -11.50 19.52
N THR A 214 19.91 -12.05 18.31
CA THR A 214 18.65 -12.20 17.57
C THR A 214 18.51 -13.58 16.96
N ILE A 215 17.32 -14.17 17.03
CA ILE A 215 17.01 -15.48 16.46
C ILE A 215 15.76 -15.40 15.59
N ASN A 216 15.87 -15.88 14.35
CA ASN A 216 14.72 -16.05 13.49
C ASN A 216 14.12 -17.46 13.63
N TYR A 217 12.99 -17.58 14.31
CA TYR A 217 12.40 -18.89 14.61
C TYR A 217 11.77 -19.58 13.40
N LYS A 218 11.58 -18.89 12.27
CA LYS A 218 11.13 -19.53 11.01
C LYS A 218 12.29 -20.19 10.27
N ILE A 219 13.47 -19.55 10.28
CA ILE A 219 14.69 -20.09 9.68
C ILE A 219 15.25 -21.20 10.55
N HIS A 220 15.22 -21.00 11.87
CA HIS A 220 15.68 -21.95 12.87
C HIS A 220 14.47 -22.52 13.62
N PRO A 221 13.81 -23.58 13.10
CA PRO A 221 12.65 -24.16 13.77
C PRO A 221 13.00 -24.73 15.15
N GLN A 222 14.26 -25.11 15.38
CA GLN A 222 14.80 -25.50 16.69
C GLN A 222 15.46 -24.34 17.44
N TRP A 223 14.96 -23.11 17.30
CA TRP A 223 15.49 -21.88 17.92
C TRP A 223 15.88 -21.97 19.40
N HIS A 224 15.26 -22.85 20.20
CA HIS A 224 15.66 -23.08 21.59
C HIS A 224 17.09 -23.63 21.75
N GLU A 225 17.58 -24.41 20.77
CA GLU A 225 18.97 -24.87 20.70
C GLU A 225 19.91 -23.70 20.40
N ASP A 226 19.49 -22.74 19.56
CA ASP A 226 20.25 -21.51 19.32
C ASP A 226 20.33 -20.65 20.57
N VAL A 227 19.25 -20.55 21.35
CA VAL A 227 19.27 -19.86 22.66
C VAL A 227 20.25 -20.54 23.61
N LEU A 228 20.27 -21.88 23.66
CA LEU A 228 21.24 -22.62 24.48
C LEU A 228 22.67 -22.34 24.01
N ARG A 229 22.94 -22.38 22.70
CA ARG A 229 24.26 -22.07 22.13
C ARG A 229 24.73 -20.66 22.49
N LEU A 230 23.87 -19.65 22.38
CA LEU A 230 24.20 -18.27 22.74
C LEU A 230 24.45 -18.09 24.25
N THR A 231 23.87 -18.97 25.07
CA THR A 231 24.03 -18.95 26.54
C THR A 231 25.05 -19.98 27.05
N GLY A 232 25.86 -20.58 26.19
CA GLY A 232 26.85 -21.59 26.57
C GLY A 232 26.23 -22.83 27.22
N ASP A 233 25.10 -23.28 26.67
CA ASP A 233 24.29 -24.44 27.09
C ASP A 233 23.65 -24.32 28.50
N VAL A 234 23.74 -23.16 29.14
CA VAL A 234 23.13 -22.90 30.45
C VAL A 234 21.63 -22.63 30.31
N GLY A 235 21.22 -21.90 29.27
CA GLY A 235 19.87 -21.36 29.09
C GLY A 235 19.69 -19.99 29.73
N VAL A 236 18.60 -19.30 29.36
CA VAL A 236 18.28 -17.95 29.87
C VAL A 236 17.71 -17.99 31.28
N ASP A 237 17.90 -16.90 32.04
CA ASP A 237 17.32 -16.71 33.38
C ASP A 237 15.81 -16.51 33.32
N LEU A 238 15.36 -15.78 32.32
CA LEU A 238 13.96 -15.38 32.18
C LEU A 238 13.50 -15.44 30.71
N VAL A 239 12.27 -15.86 30.48
CA VAL A 239 11.61 -15.80 29.16
C VAL A 239 10.35 -14.95 29.26
N VAL A 240 10.23 -13.97 28.37
CA VAL A 240 8.97 -13.28 28.07
C VAL A 240 8.29 -14.07 26.95
N GLU A 241 7.35 -14.94 27.32
CA GLU A 241 6.73 -15.93 26.45
C GLU A 241 5.43 -15.38 25.83
N ASN A 242 5.42 -15.17 24.51
CA ASN A 242 4.29 -14.56 23.80
C ASN A 242 3.56 -15.54 22.88
N GLY A 243 4.17 -16.67 22.50
CA GLY A 243 3.63 -17.57 21.48
C GLY A 243 2.59 -18.55 22.00
N GLY A 244 2.57 -18.87 23.29
CA GLY A 244 1.60 -19.79 23.89
C GLY A 244 1.99 -21.27 23.73
N SER A 245 1.00 -22.14 23.61
CA SER A 245 1.22 -23.60 23.61
C SER A 245 2.20 -24.10 22.56
N SER A 246 2.30 -23.42 21.41
CA SER A 246 3.19 -23.80 20.31
C SER A 246 4.68 -23.54 20.56
N SER A 247 5.03 -22.64 21.49
CA SER A 247 6.41 -22.26 21.82
C SER A 247 6.79 -22.50 23.27
N LEU A 248 5.82 -22.65 24.18
CA LEU A 248 6.05 -22.80 25.62
C LEU A 248 7.03 -23.93 25.96
N LEU A 249 6.89 -25.12 25.35
CA LEU A 249 7.82 -26.22 25.61
C LEU A 249 9.26 -25.85 25.26
N LYS A 250 9.47 -25.21 24.11
CA LYS A 250 10.79 -24.76 23.66
C LYS A 250 11.35 -23.66 24.55
N SER A 251 10.51 -22.75 25.01
CA SER A 251 10.86 -21.73 26.02
C SER A 251 11.35 -22.38 27.32
N MET A 252 10.69 -23.43 27.79
CA MET A 252 11.13 -24.20 28.97
C MET A 252 12.47 -24.90 28.73
N LEU A 253 12.66 -25.50 27.55
CA LEU A 253 13.89 -26.23 27.22
C LEU A 253 15.12 -25.31 27.22
N CYS A 254 15.01 -24.09 26.70
CA CYS A 254 16.09 -23.10 26.71
C CYS A 254 16.16 -22.20 27.95
N THR A 255 15.32 -22.44 28.96
CA THR A 255 15.42 -21.77 30.27
C THR A 255 16.36 -22.55 31.18
N ARG A 256 17.21 -21.84 31.93
CA ARG A 256 18.13 -22.48 32.89
C ARG A 256 17.38 -23.14 34.05
N ARG A 257 18.06 -24.04 34.76
CA ARG A 257 17.56 -24.56 36.04
C ARG A 257 17.34 -23.40 37.02
N GLY A 258 16.18 -23.38 37.65
CA GLY A 258 15.72 -22.30 38.53
C GLY A 258 15.30 -21.01 37.83
N GLY A 259 15.26 -20.99 36.49
CA GLY A 259 14.81 -19.84 35.70
C GLY A 259 13.28 -19.71 35.65
N ILE A 260 12.81 -18.60 35.09
CA ILE A 260 11.39 -18.22 35.05
C ILE A 260 10.90 -18.09 33.61
N VAL A 261 9.80 -18.76 33.28
CA VAL A 261 9.03 -18.50 32.06
C VAL A 261 7.81 -17.67 32.44
N SER A 262 7.82 -16.40 32.06
CA SER A 262 6.68 -15.48 32.20
C SER A 262 5.76 -15.67 31.01
N GLN A 263 4.67 -16.42 31.21
CA GLN A 263 3.65 -16.68 30.21
C GLN A 263 2.77 -15.43 30.02
N VAL A 264 2.96 -14.73 28.91
CA VAL A 264 2.25 -13.49 28.58
C VAL A 264 1.18 -13.72 27.52
N GLY A 265 1.54 -14.32 26.39
CA GLY A 265 0.71 -14.35 25.18
C GLY A 265 0.27 -15.75 24.73
N TYR A 266 -0.53 -15.79 23.66
CA TYR A 266 -1.01 -17.02 23.02
C TYR A 266 -1.04 -16.89 21.48
N LEU A 267 -0.09 -16.15 20.91
CA LEU A 267 -0.09 -15.73 19.50
C LEU A 267 -0.08 -16.89 18.48
N GLY A 268 0.32 -18.10 18.89
CA GLY A 268 0.37 -19.29 18.04
C GLY A 268 -0.98 -19.99 17.79
N GLY A 269 -2.06 -19.54 18.44
CA GLY A 269 -3.39 -20.16 18.35
C GLY A 269 -3.54 -21.46 19.16
N PRO A 270 -4.76 -21.84 19.58
CA PRO A 270 -4.98 -23.08 20.31
C PRO A 270 -4.88 -24.30 19.38
N LYS A 271 -4.02 -25.26 19.73
CA LYS A 271 -4.11 -26.62 19.20
C LYS A 271 -4.99 -27.43 20.15
N PRO A 272 -6.14 -27.97 19.71
CA PRO A 272 -7.11 -28.65 20.58
C PRO A 272 -6.53 -29.83 21.37
N GLU A 273 -5.39 -30.37 20.93
CA GLU A 273 -4.84 -31.65 21.39
C GLU A 273 -3.83 -31.50 22.54
N ASP A 274 -3.21 -30.33 22.71
CA ASP A 274 -2.01 -30.24 23.54
C ASP A 274 -2.27 -29.73 24.98
N LEU A 275 -3.11 -28.72 25.20
CA LEU A 275 -3.15 -28.00 26.49
C LEU A 275 -4.42 -27.14 26.67
N ALA A 276 -5.60 -27.59 26.20
CA ALA A 276 -6.78 -26.75 25.90
C ALA A 276 -7.15 -25.63 26.91
N GLU A 277 -6.97 -25.85 28.22
CA GLU A 277 -7.21 -24.83 29.26
C GLU A 277 -5.96 -24.46 30.07
N PHE A 278 -4.83 -25.10 29.86
CA PHE A 278 -3.66 -24.97 30.75
C PHE A 278 -3.05 -23.57 30.72
N VAL A 279 -2.80 -23.03 29.51
CA VAL A 279 -2.18 -21.71 29.34
C VAL A 279 -3.14 -20.60 29.80
N SER A 280 -4.41 -20.67 29.38
CA SER A 280 -5.43 -19.70 29.81
C SER A 280 -5.65 -19.76 31.31
N THR A 281 -5.61 -20.94 31.94
CA THR A 281 -5.75 -21.09 33.40
C THR A 281 -4.54 -20.55 34.15
N ILE A 282 -3.31 -20.81 33.69
CA ILE A 282 -2.10 -20.26 34.33
C ILE A 282 -2.12 -18.74 34.27
N ILE A 283 -2.47 -18.15 33.12
CA ILE A 283 -2.60 -16.70 32.94
C ILE A 283 -3.72 -16.15 33.82
N ASP A 284 -4.93 -16.70 33.72
CA ASP A 284 -6.12 -16.21 34.41
C ASP A 284 -5.99 -16.31 35.94
N ARG A 285 -5.52 -17.47 36.43
CA ARG A 285 -5.31 -17.72 37.87
C ARG A 285 -3.96 -17.22 38.38
N ARG A 286 -3.13 -16.60 37.53
CA ARG A 286 -1.80 -16.06 37.87
C ARG A 286 -0.90 -17.09 38.59
N LEU A 287 -0.93 -18.34 38.11
CA LEU A 287 -0.29 -19.45 38.79
C LEU A 287 1.22 -19.36 38.68
N ASN A 288 1.90 -19.70 39.78
CA ASN A 288 3.32 -20.00 39.83
C ASN A 288 3.49 -21.52 39.98
N VAL A 289 3.89 -22.21 38.91
CA VAL A 289 4.18 -23.64 38.97
C VAL A 289 5.63 -23.82 39.44
N ARG A 290 5.83 -24.28 40.67
CA ARG A 290 7.12 -24.72 41.22
C ARG A 290 6.96 -26.13 41.78
N GLN A 291 7.68 -27.11 41.26
CA GLN A 291 7.67 -28.44 41.86
C GLN A 291 8.50 -28.40 43.17
N VAL A 292 7.91 -28.78 44.31
CA VAL A 292 8.67 -29.04 45.54
C VAL A 292 8.88 -30.55 45.61
N VAL A 293 10.13 -31.01 45.62
CA VAL A 293 10.45 -32.43 45.83
C VAL A 293 10.41 -32.72 47.32
N HIS A 294 9.56 -33.67 47.73
CA HIS A 294 9.53 -34.21 49.09
C HIS A 294 10.78 -35.09 49.32
N PRO A 295 11.41 -35.10 50.52
CA PRO A 295 12.76 -35.68 50.70
C PRO A 295 12.90 -37.20 50.53
N GLU A 296 11.83 -37.96 50.30
CA GLU A 296 11.84 -39.42 50.48
C GLU A 296 11.77 -40.28 49.22
N ARG A 297 11.93 -39.72 48.02
CA ARG A 297 12.16 -40.55 46.81
C ARG A 297 13.41 -40.09 46.07
N LYS A 298 14.49 -40.85 46.26
CA LYS A 298 15.69 -40.79 45.43
C LYS A 298 15.30 -41.16 43.99
N GLU A 299 15.85 -40.38 43.05
CA GLU A 299 15.78 -40.54 41.58
C GLU A 299 14.57 -39.94 40.86
N VAL A 300 14.49 -38.60 40.82
CA VAL A 300 14.16 -37.86 39.58
C VAL A 300 15.01 -36.58 39.55
N HIS A 301 16.04 -36.52 38.68
CA HIS A 301 16.81 -35.30 38.41
C HIS A 301 16.01 -34.37 37.48
N GLY A 302 14.89 -33.83 37.95
CA GLY A 302 14.04 -32.90 37.19
C GLY A 302 14.62 -31.47 37.12
N LYS A 303 14.50 -30.81 35.97
CA LYS A 303 14.80 -29.38 35.79
C LYS A 303 13.72 -28.57 36.53
N LEU A 304 14.04 -27.94 37.67
CA LEU A 304 13.14 -27.03 38.38
C LEU A 304 13.00 -25.72 37.57
N ILE A 305 11.88 -25.48 36.90
CA ILE A 305 11.59 -24.23 36.18
C ILE A 305 10.31 -23.63 36.75
N GLY A 306 10.32 -22.33 37.04
CA GLY A 306 9.12 -21.61 37.44
C GLY A 306 8.34 -21.15 36.21
N ILE A 307 7.07 -21.55 36.09
CA ILE A 307 6.16 -20.96 35.09
C ILE A 307 5.23 -20.00 35.81
N ARG A 308 5.16 -18.75 35.35
CA ARG A 308 4.34 -17.69 35.93
C ARG A 308 3.39 -17.13 34.87
N GLY A 309 2.09 -17.18 35.13
CA GLY A 309 1.09 -16.49 34.31
C GLY A 309 1.13 -14.98 34.53
N ILE A 310 1.17 -14.22 33.44
CA ILE A 310 1.07 -12.75 33.46
C ILE A 310 -0.27 -12.35 32.86
N ASN A 311 -1.14 -11.84 33.73
CA ASN A 311 -2.39 -11.22 33.37
C ASN A 311 -2.31 -9.78 33.86
N ALA A 312 -1.79 -8.88 32.99
CA ALA A 312 -1.52 -7.45 33.18
C ALA A 312 -1.57 -7.01 34.66
N GLY A 313 -0.39 -6.72 35.22
CA GLY A 313 -0.15 -6.59 36.67
C GLY A 313 -1.16 -5.80 37.49
N SER A 314 -1.04 -5.93 38.80
CA SER A 314 -1.89 -5.23 39.76
C SER A 314 -1.72 -3.71 39.66
N LYS A 315 -2.65 -2.98 40.27
CA LYS A 315 -2.51 -1.53 40.45
C LYS A 315 -1.18 -1.19 41.15
N GLU A 316 -0.77 -1.96 42.16
CA GLU A 316 0.53 -1.80 42.82
C GLU A 316 1.69 -1.98 41.84
N ASP A 317 1.63 -2.99 40.95
CA ASP A 317 2.66 -3.20 39.91
C ASP A 317 2.74 -2.03 38.93
N GLN A 318 1.58 -1.46 38.56
CA GLN A 318 1.52 -0.30 37.68
C GLN A 318 2.03 0.96 38.38
N ASP A 319 1.67 1.21 39.65
CA ASP A 319 2.19 2.33 40.44
C ASP A 319 3.72 2.24 40.60
N GLU A 320 4.28 1.05 40.84
CA GLU A 320 5.72 0.80 40.87
C GLU A 320 6.39 1.14 39.54
N LEU A 321 5.80 0.70 38.43
CA LEU A 321 6.28 1.02 37.08
C LEU A 321 6.24 2.53 36.82
N MET A 322 5.17 3.23 37.20
CA MET A 322 5.09 4.68 37.06
C MET A 322 6.20 5.37 37.85
N GLY A 323 6.45 4.91 39.09
CA GLY A 323 7.55 5.41 39.92
C GLY A 323 8.92 5.20 39.26
N ALA A 324 9.16 4.02 38.67
CA ALA A 324 10.39 3.73 37.94
C ALA A 324 10.54 4.64 36.71
N ILE A 325 9.52 4.74 35.87
CA ILE A 325 9.52 5.58 34.66
C ILE A 325 9.77 7.06 35.01
N SER A 326 9.10 7.57 36.04
CA SER A 326 9.31 8.94 36.53
C SER A 326 10.71 9.14 37.07
N THR A 327 11.26 8.17 37.82
CA THR A 327 12.61 8.30 38.38
C THR A 327 13.69 8.27 37.30
N THR A 328 13.55 7.40 36.30
CA THR A 328 14.53 7.27 35.22
C THR A 328 14.31 8.26 34.08
N GLN A 329 13.23 9.04 34.11
CA GLN A 329 12.80 9.91 33.00
C GLN A 329 12.73 9.15 31.66
N MET A 330 12.27 7.89 31.70
CA MET A 330 12.21 7.06 30.49
C MET A 330 11.10 7.57 29.57
N THR A 331 11.37 7.63 28.25
CA THR A 331 10.41 8.01 27.20
C THR A 331 10.14 6.82 26.27
N PHE A 332 9.13 6.92 25.40
CA PHE A 332 8.59 5.80 24.62
C PHE A 332 8.23 6.14 23.15
N GLU A 333 8.64 7.29 22.62
CA GLU A 333 8.36 7.67 21.24
C GLU A 333 8.93 6.66 20.23
N ASP A 334 10.07 6.06 20.56
CA ASP A 334 10.81 5.07 19.78
C ASP A 334 10.13 3.70 19.68
N ILE A 335 9.07 3.44 20.44
CA ILE A 335 8.30 2.19 20.37
C ILE A 335 6.83 2.41 19.99
N ILE A 336 6.50 3.61 19.49
CA ILE A 336 5.20 3.96 18.93
C ILE A 336 5.32 4.03 17.41
N ASP A 337 4.50 3.23 16.71
CA ASP A 337 4.54 3.12 15.25
C ASP A 337 3.69 4.21 14.56
N SER A 338 2.43 4.37 14.97
CA SER A 338 1.51 5.33 14.39
C SER A 338 0.49 5.86 15.40
N VAL A 339 -0.04 7.06 15.13
CA VAL A 339 -1.07 7.72 15.94
C VAL A 339 -2.20 8.17 15.04
N TRP A 340 -3.45 7.89 15.45
CA TRP A 340 -4.64 8.13 14.65
C TRP A 340 -5.57 9.13 15.36
N PRO A 341 -6.30 9.99 14.62
CA PRO A 341 -7.44 10.71 15.18
C PRO A 341 -8.49 9.74 15.74
N PHE A 342 -9.15 10.11 16.83
CA PHE A 342 -10.15 9.26 17.50
C PHE A 342 -11.28 8.80 16.55
N GLU A 343 -11.68 9.66 15.61
CA GLU A 343 -12.69 9.38 14.59
C GLU A 343 -12.28 8.32 13.56
N LYS A 344 -11.00 7.93 13.51
CA LYS A 344 -10.46 6.89 12.60
C LYS A 344 -10.07 5.61 13.34
N SER A 345 -10.64 5.38 14.52
CA SER A 345 -10.31 4.20 15.34
C SER A 345 -10.77 2.88 14.69
N ASP A 346 -11.76 2.92 13.81
CA ASP A 346 -12.17 1.81 12.96
C ASP A 346 -11.06 1.40 11.97
N GLU A 347 -10.44 2.36 11.28
CA GLU A 347 -9.32 2.11 10.37
C GLU A 347 -8.12 1.48 11.12
N ALA A 348 -7.82 2.01 12.31
CA ALA A 348 -6.74 1.52 13.17
C ALA A 348 -6.97 0.08 13.68
N ILE A 349 -8.23 -0.32 13.90
CA ILE A 349 -8.61 -1.68 14.32
C ILE A 349 -8.68 -2.65 13.13
N ASP A 350 -8.99 -2.16 11.93
CA ASP A 350 -9.20 -2.99 10.74
C ASP A 350 -7.91 -3.40 10.00
N GLY A 351 -6.83 -2.62 10.11
CA GLY A 351 -5.56 -2.91 9.41
C GLY A 351 -5.66 -2.68 7.90
N GLN A 352 -6.25 -1.55 7.49
CA GLN A 352 -6.61 -1.27 6.10
C GLN A 352 -5.43 -1.43 5.11
N GLY A 353 -5.71 -2.07 3.97
CA GLY A 353 -4.81 -2.15 2.81
C GLY A 353 -4.50 -3.57 2.33
N TYR A 354 -4.86 -4.62 3.08
CA TYR A 354 -4.55 -6.01 2.73
C TYR A 354 -5.79 -6.83 2.37
N PRO A 355 -5.63 -7.98 1.67
CA PRO A 355 -6.72 -8.91 1.37
C PRO A 355 -7.28 -9.50 2.66
N ASN A 356 -8.60 -9.69 2.72
CA ASN A 356 -9.26 -10.29 3.88
C ASN A 356 -8.93 -11.78 4.03
N TYR A 357 -8.68 -12.46 2.89
CA TYR A 357 -8.33 -13.87 2.84
C TYR A 357 -7.24 -14.12 1.80
N VAL A 358 -6.40 -15.13 2.05
CA VAL A 358 -5.33 -15.55 1.15
C VAL A 358 -5.42 -17.06 0.91
N VAL A 359 -5.53 -17.46 -0.35
CA VAL A 359 -5.42 -18.85 -0.79
C VAL A 359 -3.96 -19.19 -0.97
N ASN A 360 -3.46 -20.13 -0.18
CA ASN A 360 -2.13 -20.72 -0.38
C ASN A 360 -2.19 -21.72 -1.55
N ALA A 361 -1.93 -21.24 -2.77
CA ALA A 361 -2.03 -22.06 -3.96
C ALA A 361 -0.73 -22.82 -4.22
N THR A 362 -0.82 -24.14 -4.25
CA THR A 362 0.28 -25.07 -4.61
C THR A 362 -0.01 -25.81 -5.91
N THR A 363 -1.24 -25.75 -6.42
CA THR A 363 -1.66 -26.41 -7.67
C THR A 363 -2.62 -25.52 -8.47
N ALA A 364 -2.74 -25.77 -9.77
CA ALA A 364 -3.72 -25.08 -10.62
C ALA A 364 -5.18 -25.29 -10.14
N SER A 365 -5.46 -26.41 -9.47
CA SER A 365 -6.79 -26.68 -8.92
C SER A 365 -7.16 -25.74 -7.77
N HIS A 366 -6.20 -25.35 -6.91
CA HIS A 366 -6.43 -24.37 -5.84
C HIS A 366 -6.73 -22.98 -6.44
N VAL A 367 -5.97 -22.60 -7.48
CA VAL A 367 -6.19 -21.36 -8.22
C VAL A 367 -7.57 -21.35 -8.85
N LYS A 368 -7.95 -22.43 -9.55
CA LYS A 368 -9.28 -22.59 -10.12
C LYS A 368 -10.39 -22.44 -9.07
N ALA A 369 -10.27 -23.14 -7.94
CA ALA A 369 -11.26 -23.06 -6.87
C ALA A 369 -11.43 -21.62 -6.34
N ALA A 370 -10.33 -20.88 -6.22
CA ALA A 370 -10.36 -19.47 -5.80
C ALA A 370 -11.01 -18.56 -6.84
N VAL A 371 -10.69 -18.74 -8.13
CA VAL A 371 -11.31 -17.99 -9.25
C VAL A 371 -12.81 -18.26 -9.31
N ASP A 372 -13.21 -19.53 -9.23
CA ASP A 372 -14.61 -19.94 -9.25
C ASP A 372 -15.37 -19.40 -8.03
N PHE A 373 -14.75 -19.44 -6.84
CA PHE A 373 -15.33 -18.85 -5.63
C PHE A 373 -15.53 -17.35 -5.77
N ALA A 374 -14.49 -16.62 -6.21
CA ALA A 374 -14.55 -15.18 -6.38
C ALA A 374 -15.64 -14.77 -7.38
N ARG A 375 -15.70 -15.45 -8.54
CA ARG A 375 -16.74 -15.24 -9.56
C ARG A 375 -18.14 -15.55 -9.04
N LYS A 376 -18.31 -16.68 -8.34
CA LYS A 376 -19.61 -17.11 -7.79
C LYS A 376 -20.14 -16.18 -6.71
N HIS A 377 -19.24 -15.63 -5.88
CA HIS A 377 -19.60 -14.86 -4.70
C HIS A 377 -19.38 -13.35 -4.86
N ASN A 378 -19.05 -12.88 -6.07
CA ASN A 378 -18.75 -11.49 -6.37
C ASN A 378 -17.70 -10.89 -5.42
N VAL A 379 -16.64 -11.65 -5.14
CA VAL A 379 -15.52 -11.20 -4.31
C VAL A 379 -14.41 -10.70 -5.21
N ARG A 380 -13.86 -9.53 -4.92
CA ARG A 380 -12.70 -8.99 -5.65
C ARG A 380 -11.54 -9.99 -5.57
N LEU A 381 -11.00 -10.39 -6.71
CA LEU A 381 -9.87 -11.29 -6.78
C LEU A 381 -8.56 -10.52 -7.01
N VAL A 382 -7.51 -10.90 -6.30
CA VAL A 382 -6.14 -10.40 -6.51
C VAL A 382 -5.20 -11.58 -6.64
N VAL A 383 -4.20 -11.46 -7.53
CA VAL A 383 -3.17 -12.48 -7.69
C VAL A 383 -1.86 -11.93 -7.13
N LYS A 384 -1.24 -12.68 -6.22
CA LYS A 384 0.06 -12.34 -5.66
C LYS A 384 1.04 -13.47 -5.90
N SER A 385 2.25 -13.14 -6.32
CA SER A 385 3.39 -14.05 -6.30
C SER A 385 4.39 -13.61 -5.23
N SER A 386 5.42 -12.83 -5.60
CA SER A 386 6.41 -12.31 -4.65
C SER A 386 6.01 -11.02 -3.92
N GLY A 387 5.04 -10.25 -4.46
CA GLY A 387 4.63 -8.95 -3.92
C GLY A 387 5.46 -7.75 -4.39
N HIS A 388 6.31 -7.92 -5.41
CA HIS A 388 7.17 -6.88 -6.02
C HIS A 388 6.44 -5.82 -6.86
N ASP A 389 5.12 -5.77 -6.83
CA ASP A 389 4.37 -4.91 -7.74
C ASP A 389 4.34 -3.45 -7.28
N TYR A 390 4.94 -2.55 -8.06
CA TYR A 390 4.96 -1.10 -7.77
C TYR A 390 3.65 -0.38 -8.10
N LEU A 391 2.71 -1.04 -8.78
CA LEU A 391 1.45 -0.45 -9.23
C LEU A 391 0.26 -0.83 -8.34
N GLY A 392 0.47 -1.61 -7.28
CA GLY A 392 -0.59 -2.09 -6.40
C GLY A 392 -1.48 -3.19 -7.01
N ARG A 393 -1.10 -3.80 -8.14
CA ARG A 393 -1.88 -4.85 -8.85
C ARG A 393 -1.92 -6.19 -8.12
N SER A 394 -1.07 -6.38 -7.12
CA SER A 394 -0.96 -7.61 -6.33
C SER A 394 -1.50 -7.49 -4.90
N ASN A 395 -2.16 -6.37 -4.58
CA ASN A 395 -2.75 -6.11 -3.28
C ASN A 395 -4.06 -5.32 -3.39
N ALA A 396 -5.07 -5.66 -2.58
CA ALA A 396 -6.27 -4.84 -2.47
C ALA A 396 -7.06 -5.10 -1.18
N PRO A 397 -7.62 -4.06 -0.54
CA PRO A 397 -8.56 -4.22 0.55
C PRO A 397 -9.85 -4.90 0.06
N GLY A 398 -10.49 -5.68 0.94
CA GLY A 398 -11.77 -6.33 0.63
C GLY A 398 -11.66 -7.51 -0.34
N SER A 399 -10.45 -7.98 -0.65
CA SER A 399 -10.22 -8.97 -1.70
C SER A 399 -9.89 -10.38 -1.16
N LEU A 400 -10.08 -11.38 -2.02
CA LEU A 400 -9.48 -12.70 -1.92
C LEU A 400 -8.17 -12.69 -2.71
N SER A 401 -7.05 -12.98 -2.05
CA SER A 401 -5.75 -13.10 -2.72
C SER A 401 -5.45 -14.55 -3.07
N VAL A 402 -5.09 -14.82 -4.32
CA VAL A 402 -4.50 -16.09 -4.75
C VAL A 402 -2.99 -15.93 -4.67
N TRP A 403 -2.36 -16.63 -3.72
CA TRP A 403 -0.92 -16.56 -3.52
C TRP A 403 -0.23 -17.75 -4.19
N VAL A 404 0.35 -17.52 -5.37
CA VAL A 404 0.97 -18.56 -6.21
C VAL A 404 2.44 -18.82 -5.86
N HIS A 405 2.97 -18.17 -4.84
CA HIS A 405 4.39 -18.25 -4.44
C HIS A 405 4.90 -19.68 -4.21
N HIS A 406 4.02 -20.58 -3.75
CA HIS A 406 4.35 -21.97 -3.48
C HIS A 406 4.23 -22.89 -4.71
N MET A 407 3.98 -22.33 -5.90
CA MET A 407 4.08 -23.04 -7.17
C MET A 407 5.48 -22.83 -7.75
N ASN A 408 6.46 -23.55 -7.22
CA ASN A 408 7.90 -23.32 -7.45
C ASN A 408 8.65 -24.52 -8.05
N ASN A 409 7.94 -25.48 -8.66
CA ASN A 409 8.57 -26.61 -9.35
C ASN A 409 9.37 -26.12 -10.56
N ILE A 410 10.51 -26.79 -10.84
CA ILE A 410 11.39 -26.49 -11.97
C ILE A 410 11.69 -27.81 -12.71
N GLU A 411 11.52 -27.82 -14.02
CA GLU A 411 11.80 -28.95 -14.91
C GLU A 411 12.63 -28.45 -16.10
N PHE A 412 13.79 -29.07 -16.32
CA PHE A 412 14.70 -28.72 -17.41
C PHE A 412 14.50 -29.67 -18.61
N HIS A 413 14.54 -29.12 -19.83
CA HIS A 413 14.35 -29.84 -21.08
C HIS A 413 15.60 -29.68 -21.96
N ASP A 414 16.38 -30.75 -22.10
CA ASP A 414 17.66 -30.70 -22.83
C ASP A 414 17.48 -30.87 -24.35
N GLY A 415 17.90 -29.87 -25.12
CA GLY A 415 18.07 -29.93 -26.58
C GLY A 415 16.79 -29.97 -27.42
N SER A 416 15.63 -30.29 -26.83
CA SER A 416 14.33 -30.17 -27.49
C SER A 416 13.18 -30.01 -26.50
N PHE A 417 12.08 -29.40 -26.96
CA PHE A 417 10.85 -29.26 -26.20
C PHE A 417 9.64 -29.62 -27.05
N ARG A 418 8.73 -30.45 -26.53
CA ARG A 418 7.49 -30.83 -27.23
C ARG A 418 6.39 -29.83 -26.86
N LEU A 419 5.91 -29.09 -27.86
CA LEU A 419 4.86 -28.10 -27.65
C LEU A 419 3.53 -28.78 -27.30
N ALA A 420 2.89 -28.32 -26.23
CA ALA A 420 1.63 -28.91 -25.78
C ALA A 420 0.55 -28.82 -26.87
N GLY A 421 -0.13 -29.94 -27.11
CA GLY A 421 -1.31 -30.01 -27.99
C GLY A 421 -1.07 -29.84 -29.50
N SER A 422 0.17 -29.62 -29.98
CA SER A 422 0.44 -29.40 -31.41
C SER A 422 1.28 -30.47 -32.11
N GLY A 423 1.74 -31.49 -31.37
CA GLY A 423 2.60 -32.56 -31.90
C GLY A 423 4.00 -32.10 -32.33
N LYS A 424 4.26 -30.78 -32.38
CA LYS A 424 5.54 -30.18 -32.77
C LYS A 424 6.60 -30.40 -31.70
N VAL A 425 7.82 -30.66 -32.15
CA VAL A 425 9.02 -30.71 -31.31
C VAL A 425 9.93 -29.57 -31.76
N LEU A 426 10.17 -28.64 -30.85
CA LEU A 426 11.05 -27.50 -31.05
C LEU A 426 12.48 -27.92 -30.67
N LYS A 427 13.48 -27.51 -31.46
CA LYS A 427 14.89 -27.74 -31.15
C LYS A 427 15.43 -26.61 -30.30
N GLY A 428 16.18 -26.94 -29.24
CA GLY A 428 16.71 -26.02 -28.24
C GLY A 428 16.35 -26.46 -26.82
N SER A 429 17.15 -26.04 -25.85
CA SER A 429 16.90 -26.32 -24.43
C SER A 429 15.89 -25.33 -23.84
N ALA A 430 15.05 -25.79 -22.91
CA ALA A 430 14.03 -24.99 -22.27
C ALA A 430 13.91 -25.34 -20.78
N VAL A 431 13.24 -24.48 -20.03
CA VAL A 431 12.89 -24.76 -18.63
C VAL A 431 11.41 -24.45 -18.41
N THR A 432 10.71 -25.39 -17.77
CA THR A 432 9.32 -25.22 -17.29
C THR A 432 9.35 -24.95 -15.80
N VAL A 433 8.75 -23.84 -15.38
CA VAL A 433 8.76 -23.39 -13.98
C VAL A 433 7.34 -23.10 -13.51
N GLY A 434 7.07 -23.32 -12.22
CA GLY A 434 5.82 -22.87 -11.62
C GLY A 434 5.73 -21.33 -11.60
N GLY A 435 4.52 -20.78 -11.69
CA GLY A 435 4.29 -19.33 -11.80
C GLY A 435 4.82 -18.50 -10.61
N GLY A 436 5.04 -19.14 -9.46
CA GLY A 436 5.60 -18.54 -8.25
C GLY A 436 7.12 -18.57 -8.13
N THR A 437 7.80 -19.27 -9.04
CA THR A 437 9.25 -19.52 -8.96
C THR A 437 10.04 -18.21 -9.02
N ALA A 438 10.97 -18.02 -8.08
CA ALA A 438 11.87 -16.88 -8.05
C ALA A 438 12.93 -17.00 -9.16
N MET A 439 13.29 -15.89 -9.80
CA MET A 439 14.27 -15.90 -10.91
C MET A 439 15.61 -16.51 -10.50
N TYR A 440 16.04 -16.30 -9.25
CA TYR A 440 17.29 -16.87 -8.75
C TYR A 440 17.28 -18.40 -8.75
N ASP A 441 16.18 -19.04 -8.34
CA ASP A 441 16.06 -20.50 -8.33
C ASP A 441 16.14 -21.06 -9.76
N ILE A 442 15.61 -20.31 -10.74
CA ILE A 442 15.70 -20.64 -12.17
C ILE A 442 17.15 -20.52 -12.67
N TYR A 443 17.89 -19.48 -12.26
CA TYR A 443 19.30 -19.35 -12.63
C TYR A 443 20.14 -20.50 -12.07
N VAL A 444 19.94 -20.86 -10.80
CA VAL A 444 20.65 -21.99 -10.16
C VAL A 444 20.35 -23.30 -10.88
N ALA A 445 19.08 -23.56 -11.21
CA ALA A 445 18.69 -24.76 -11.94
C ALA A 445 19.28 -24.78 -13.36
N ALA A 446 19.27 -23.66 -14.09
CA ALA A 446 19.81 -23.59 -15.44
C ALA A 446 21.35 -23.72 -15.47
N ASP A 447 22.06 -23.12 -14.51
CA ASP A 447 23.53 -23.15 -14.47
C ASP A 447 24.07 -24.57 -14.26
N ALA A 448 23.32 -25.43 -13.54
CA ALA A 448 23.63 -26.86 -13.41
C ALA A 448 23.66 -27.61 -14.76
N HIS A 449 23.02 -27.06 -15.79
CA HIS A 449 23.02 -27.57 -17.17
C HIS A 449 23.95 -26.78 -18.11
N ASN A 450 24.83 -25.92 -17.57
CA ASN A 450 25.62 -24.93 -18.32
C ASN A 450 24.75 -23.96 -19.14
N GLN A 451 23.59 -23.61 -18.59
CA GLN A 451 22.59 -22.75 -19.24
C GLN A 451 22.25 -21.58 -18.31
N THR A 452 21.53 -20.60 -18.86
CA THR A 452 20.93 -19.48 -18.14
C THR A 452 19.60 -19.12 -18.78
N VAL A 453 18.85 -18.23 -18.15
CA VAL A 453 17.59 -17.69 -18.69
C VAL A 453 17.62 -16.17 -18.70
N VAL A 454 16.81 -15.56 -19.57
CA VAL A 454 16.59 -14.11 -19.53
C VAL A 454 15.71 -13.78 -18.32
N GLY A 455 16.31 -13.27 -17.25
CA GLY A 455 15.60 -12.95 -16.02
C GLY A 455 15.93 -11.59 -15.41
N GLY A 456 15.18 -11.22 -14.37
CA GLY A 456 15.31 -9.94 -13.68
C GLY A 456 16.58 -9.83 -12.81
N GLY A 457 16.96 -8.60 -12.50
CA GLY A 457 18.14 -8.26 -11.67
C GLY A 457 17.97 -8.51 -10.17
N ALA A 458 16.76 -8.82 -9.70
CA ALA A 458 16.44 -9.04 -8.29
C ALA A 458 16.23 -10.53 -7.98
N LYS A 459 16.93 -11.05 -6.96
CA LYS A 459 16.87 -12.47 -6.57
C LYS A 459 15.44 -12.97 -6.28
N SER A 460 14.59 -12.12 -5.70
CA SER A 460 13.26 -12.45 -5.18
C SER A 460 12.10 -12.18 -6.16
N VAL A 461 12.37 -11.60 -7.33
CA VAL A 461 11.33 -11.41 -8.37
C VAL A 461 10.89 -12.78 -8.89
N SER A 462 9.58 -12.97 -9.02
CA SER A 462 9.01 -14.22 -9.54
C SER A 462 8.67 -14.13 -11.01
N VAL A 463 8.77 -15.26 -11.72
CA VAL A 463 8.56 -15.37 -13.17
C VAL A 463 7.23 -14.80 -13.67
N GLY A 464 6.11 -15.05 -12.98
CA GLY A 464 4.76 -14.73 -13.50
C GLY A 464 4.56 -13.24 -13.81
N GLY A 465 4.51 -12.40 -12.77
CA GLY A 465 4.32 -10.95 -12.93
C GLY A 465 5.40 -10.28 -13.79
N TYR A 466 6.64 -10.74 -13.67
CA TYR A 466 7.79 -10.24 -14.42
C TYR A 466 7.61 -10.40 -15.95
N VAL A 467 7.34 -11.63 -16.40
CA VAL A 467 7.13 -11.95 -17.82
C VAL A 467 5.85 -11.28 -18.35
N SER A 468 4.79 -11.23 -17.54
CA SER A 468 3.49 -10.69 -17.99
C SER A 468 3.55 -9.22 -18.45
N GLY A 469 4.49 -8.43 -17.93
CA GLY A 469 4.70 -7.04 -18.35
C GLY A 469 5.79 -6.85 -19.40
N GLY A 470 6.58 -7.88 -19.72
CA GLY A 470 7.72 -7.83 -20.65
C GLY A 470 8.97 -8.48 -20.07
N GLY A 471 9.54 -7.88 -19.03
CA GLY A 471 10.67 -8.43 -18.29
C GLY A 471 12.02 -8.07 -18.92
N HIS A 472 12.59 -6.94 -18.50
CA HIS A 472 13.93 -6.55 -18.91
C HIS A 472 15.00 -7.35 -18.16
N SER A 473 16.17 -7.50 -18.78
CA SER A 473 17.30 -8.24 -18.24
C SER A 473 18.58 -7.65 -18.78
N THR A 474 19.67 -7.80 -18.06
CA THR A 474 21.00 -7.53 -18.61
C THR A 474 21.39 -8.50 -19.72
N LEU A 475 20.73 -9.67 -19.81
CA LEU A 475 20.89 -10.59 -20.94
C LEU A 475 20.00 -10.24 -22.14
N ALA A 476 19.03 -9.33 -21.97
CA ALA A 476 18.07 -8.98 -23.01
C ALA A 476 18.69 -8.32 -24.26
N PRO A 477 19.75 -7.50 -24.16
CA PRO A 477 20.42 -6.96 -25.35
C PRO A 477 20.97 -8.01 -26.31
N ARG A 478 21.17 -9.26 -25.87
CA ARG A 478 21.54 -10.39 -26.73
C ARG A 478 20.35 -11.30 -27.06
N TYR A 479 19.49 -11.60 -26.10
CA TYR A 479 18.48 -12.66 -26.21
C TYR A 479 17.02 -12.18 -26.25
N GLY A 480 16.76 -10.87 -26.27
CA GLY A 480 15.42 -10.29 -26.19
C GLY A 480 14.87 -10.25 -24.77
N LEU A 481 13.68 -9.67 -24.58
CA LEU A 481 13.03 -9.60 -23.26
C LEU A 481 12.63 -10.99 -22.75
N ALA A 482 12.36 -11.15 -21.46
CA ALA A 482 11.90 -12.43 -20.90
C ALA A 482 10.60 -12.90 -21.59
N ALA A 483 9.67 -11.98 -21.85
CA ALA A 483 8.47 -12.24 -22.63
C ALA A 483 8.75 -12.68 -24.07
N ASP A 484 9.90 -12.34 -24.67
CA ASP A 484 10.27 -12.82 -26.01
C ASP A 484 10.67 -14.31 -25.96
N ASN A 485 11.14 -14.80 -24.81
CA ASN A 485 11.69 -16.13 -24.60
C ASN A 485 10.66 -17.19 -24.16
N VAL A 486 9.41 -16.80 -23.88
CA VAL A 486 8.35 -17.74 -23.47
C VAL A 486 7.89 -18.60 -24.64
N ILE A 487 7.76 -19.91 -24.39
CA ILE A 487 7.34 -20.94 -25.35
C ILE A 487 5.86 -21.28 -25.16
N GLU A 488 5.44 -21.51 -23.91
CA GLU A 488 4.04 -21.82 -23.54
C GLU A 488 3.77 -21.47 -22.08
N VAL A 489 2.49 -21.31 -21.73
CA VAL A 489 2.02 -20.94 -20.39
C VAL A 489 0.83 -21.80 -20.00
N GLU A 490 0.89 -22.46 -18.84
CA GLU A 490 -0.29 -23.03 -18.18
C GLU A 490 -0.98 -21.91 -17.39
N VAL A 491 -2.27 -21.71 -17.63
CA VAL A 491 -3.03 -20.59 -17.08
C VAL A 491 -4.40 -21.06 -16.60
N VAL A 492 -4.84 -20.52 -15.45
CA VAL A 492 -6.24 -20.56 -15.03
C VAL A 492 -6.92 -19.31 -15.54
N THR A 493 -7.90 -19.48 -16.44
CA THR A 493 -8.63 -18.40 -17.07
C THR A 493 -9.63 -17.73 -16.11
N PRO A 494 -10.18 -16.56 -16.46
CA PRO A 494 -11.21 -15.89 -15.66
C PRO A 494 -12.50 -16.71 -15.51
N LEU A 495 -12.76 -17.59 -16.49
CA LEU A 495 -13.85 -18.56 -16.46
C LEU A 495 -13.53 -19.83 -15.67
N GLY A 496 -12.36 -19.89 -15.01
CA GLY A 496 -11.94 -21.01 -14.17
C GLY A 496 -11.50 -22.24 -14.96
N THR A 497 -11.14 -22.09 -16.23
CA THR A 497 -10.60 -23.19 -17.04
C THR A 497 -9.09 -23.26 -16.86
N VAL A 498 -8.55 -24.46 -16.62
CA VAL A 498 -7.09 -24.70 -16.67
C VAL A 498 -6.74 -25.11 -18.09
N LEU A 499 -5.87 -24.36 -18.76
CA LEU A 499 -5.43 -24.66 -20.13
C LEU A 499 -3.97 -24.27 -20.36
N THR A 500 -3.38 -24.78 -21.43
CA THR A 500 -2.05 -24.36 -21.91
C THR A 500 -2.23 -23.47 -23.14
N ALA A 501 -1.63 -22.27 -23.10
CA ALA A 501 -1.63 -21.31 -24.20
C ALA A 501 -0.23 -21.24 -24.84
N ASN A 502 -0.17 -21.35 -26.17
CA ASN A 502 1.05 -21.27 -26.96
C ASN A 502 0.75 -20.75 -28.40
N GLU A 503 1.73 -20.83 -29.30
CA GLU A 503 1.58 -20.34 -30.68
C GLU A 503 0.55 -21.12 -31.52
N ASP A 504 0.24 -22.36 -31.16
CA ASP A 504 -0.66 -23.25 -31.90
C ASP A 504 -2.05 -23.39 -31.21
N GLN A 505 -2.14 -23.05 -29.92
CA GLN A 505 -3.36 -23.18 -29.13
C GLN A 505 -3.58 -21.93 -28.28
N HIS A 506 -4.77 -21.34 -28.38
CA HIS A 506 -5.12 -20.11 -27.65
C HIS A 506 -4.13 -18.95 -27.92
N ALA A 507 -3.68 -18.81 -29.17
CA ALA A 507 -2.60 -17.90 -29.57
C ALA A 507 -2.84 -16.43 -29.19
N ASP A 508 -4.10 -15.96 -29.22
CA ASP A 508 -4.42 -14.59 -28.77
C ASP A 508 -4.21 -14.41 -27.26
N LEU A 509 -4.62 -15.38 -26.44
CA LEU A 509 -4.38 -15.36 -25.01
C LEU A 509 -2.87 -15.48 -24.71
N PHE A 510 -2.17 -16.36 -25.43
CA PHE A 510 -0.71 -16.50 -25.33
C PHE A 510 0.01 -15.19 -25.65
N TRP A 511 -0.43 -14.49 -26.71
CA TRP A 511 0.09 -13.19 -27.11
C TRP A 511 -0.13 -12.15 -25.99
N ALA A 512 -1.33 -12.08 -25.41
CA ALA A 512 -1.68 -11.11 -24.36
C ALA A 512 -0.95 -11.37 -23.03
N LEU A 513 -0.73 -12.65 -22.68
CA LEU A 513 -0.01 -13.06 -21.47
C LEU A 513 1.47 -12.63 -21.48
N ARG A 514 2.02 -12.20 -22.63
CA ARG A 514 3.43 -11.87 -22.81
C ARG A 514 3.63 -10.36 -23.09
N GLY A 515 3.30 -9.52 -22.11
CA GLY A 515 3.44 -8.06 -22.19
C GLY A 515 2.15 -7.28 -21.90
N GLY A 516 1.01 -7.95 -21.77
CA GLY A 516 -0.28 -7.32 -21.50
C GLY A 516 -0.47 -6.86 -20.06
N GLY A 517 0.42 -7.22 -19.14
CA GLY A 517 0.35 -6.91 -17.72
C GLY A 517 -0.29 -8.01 -16.87
N GLY A 518 0.16 -8.10 -15.62
CA GLY A 518 -0.32 -9.10 -14.65
C GLY A 518 -1.75 -8.85 -14.19
N SER A 519 -2.32 -9.84 -13.48
CA SER A 519 -3.64 -9.75 -12.85
C SER A 519 -4.79 -9.35 -13.80
N THR A 520 -4.71 -9.71 -15.08
CA THR A 520 -5.66 -9.22 -16.12
C THR A 520 -6.25 -10.34 -16.97
N PHE A 521 -5.43 -11.22 -17.55
CA PHE A 521 -5.89 -12.23 -18.53
C PHE A 521 -6.07 -13.64 -17.94
N GLY A 522 -5.57 -13.88 -16.72
CA GLY A 522 -5.60 -15.17 -16.05
C GLY A 522 -4.48 -15.30 -15.01
N VAL A 523 -4.47 -16.41 -14.27
CA VAL A 523 -3.40 -16.75 -13.32
C VAL A 523 -2.43 -17.74 -13.96
N MET A 524 -1.19 -17.31 -14.22
CA MET A 524 -0.15 -18.21 -14.72
C MET A 524 0.27 -19.20 -13.63
N THR A 525 0.09 -20.49 -13.88
CA THR A 525 0.46 -21.57 -12.95
C THR A 525 1.78 -22.23 -13.34
N LYS A 526 2.10 -22.26 -14.64
CA LYS A 526 3.43 -22.65 -15.15
C LYS A 526 3.83 -21.78 -16.34
N VAL A 527 5.13 -21.57 -16.51
CA VAL A 527 5.72 -20.86 -17.65
C VAL A 527 6.87 -21.69 -18.19
N THR A 528 6.88 -21.97 -19.49
CA THR A 528 8.02 -22.59 -20.17
C THR A 528 8.77 -21.53 -20.97
N MET A 529 10.09 -21.45 -20.84
CA MET A 529 10.94 -20.48 -21.52
C MET A 529 12.20 -21.10 -22.10
N TRP A 530 12.74 -20.49 -23.16
CA TRP A 530 14.03 -20.83 -23.71
C TRP A 530 15.15 -20.61 -22.70
N THR A 531 16.10 -21.54 -22.67
CA THR A 531 17.37 -21.37 -21.97
C THR A 531 18.47 -21.10 -23.00
N HIS A 532 19.54 -20.45 -22.56
CA HIS A 532 20.69 -20.10 -23.40
C HIS A 532 21.97 -20.62 -22.76
N PRO A 533 23.00 -20.99 -23.54
CA PRO A 533 24.31 -21.30 -22.98
C PRO A 533 24.79 -20.19 -22.04
N THR A 534 25.25 -20.56 -20.85
CA THR A 534 25.74 -19.57 -19.87
C THR A 534 27.03 -18.92 -20.43
N PRO A 535 27.05 -17.59 -20.66
CA PRO A 535 28.22 -16.93 -21.22
C PRO A 535 29.29 -16.71 -20.15
N LYS A 536 30.54 -16.53 -20.58
CA LYS A 536 31.54 -15.89 -19.71
C LYS A 536 31.20 -14.41 -19.59
N ILE A 537 31.31 -13.84 -18.39
CA ILE A 537 30.98 -12.44 -18.14
C ILE A 537 32.24 -11.67 -17.78
N THR A 538 32.53 -10.62 -18.54
CA THR A 538 33.48 -9.58 -18.12
C THR A 538 32.68 -8.42 -17.56
N SER A 539 32.63 -8.34 -16.23
CA SER A 539 31.97 -7.28 -15.48
C SER A 539 32.86 -6.04 -15.44
N LEU A 540 32.24 -4.87 -15.56
CA LEU A 540 32.87 -3.57 -15.54
C LEU A 540 32.14 -2.67 -14.53
N THR A 541 32.82 -2.33 -13.45
CA THR A 541 32.44 -1.16 -12.64
C THR A 541 33.07 0.07 -13.28
N TRP A 542 32.26 1.02 -13.73
CA TRP A 542 32.77 2.23 -14.39
C TRP A 542 32.13 3.51 -13.85
N MET A 543 32.89 4.61 -13.93
CA MET A 543 32.44 5.92 -13.47
C MET A 543 33.04 7.01 -14.35
N GLY A 544 32.20 7.80 -15.02
CA GLY A 544 32.58 9.05 -15.67
C GLY A 544 32.10 10.23 -14.82
N VAL A 545 33.00 10.87 -14.07
CA VAL A 545 32.62 11.76 -12.96
C VAL A 545 33.45 13.05 -12.88
N THR A 546 32.89 14.04 -12.19
CA THR A 546 33.47 15.37 -11.89
C THR A 546 33.01 15.86 -10.51
N ASP A 547 33.51 17.01 -10.05
CA ASP A 547 32.97 17.71 -8.86
C ASP A 547 31.50 18.12 -9.11
N PRO A 548 30.56 17.89 -8.17
CA PRO A 548 29.15 18.27 -8.34
C PRO A 548 28.90 19.75 -8.67
N ARG A 549 29.84 20.64 -8.34
CA ARG A 549 29.76 22.09 -8.59
C ARG A 549 30.31 22.49 -9.96
N SER A 550 30.83 21.55 -10.74
CA SER A 550 31.41 21.84 -12.05
C SER A 550 30.35 22.44 -13.01
N PRO A 551 30.64 23.57 -13.68
CA PRO A 551 29.67 24.23 -14.55
C PRO A 551 29.29 23.42 -15.79
N PHE A 552 30.08 22.39 -16.13
CA PHE A 552 29.89 21.49 -17.26
C PHE A 552 29.27 20.12 -16.87
N LEU A 553 28.82 19.93 -15.62
CA LEU A 553 28.29 18.64 -15.15
C LEU A 553 27.19 18.07 -16.07
N LEU A 554 26.26 18.89 -16.51
CA LEU A 554 25.16 18.44 -17.39
C LEU A 554 25.65 18.04 -18.78
N ASP A 555 26.69 18.70 -19.28
CA ASP A 555 27.33 18.37 -20.55
C ASP A 555 28.08 17.03 -20.44
N LEU A 556 28.76 16.76 -19.31
CA LEU A 556 29.36 15.46 -19.03
C LEU A 556 28.31 14.34 -18.96
N ILE A 557 27.22 14.56 -18.20
CA ILE A 557 26.12 13.58 -18.08
C ILE A 557 25.47 13.31 -19.45
N ALA A 558 25.19 14.36 -20.23
CA ALA A 558 24.63 14.22 -21.58
C ALA A 558 25.58 13.49 -22.53
N TYR A 559 26.88 13.81 -22.47
CA TYR A 559 27.89 13.14 -23.28
C TYR A 559 27.96 11.65 -22.95
N LEU A 560 28.11 11.27 -21.68
CA LEU A 560 28.21 9.87 -21.26
C LEU A 560 26.93 9.10 -21.61
N SER A 561 25.76 9.69 -21.40
CA SER A 561 24.47 9.08 -21.75
C SER A 561 24.33 8.88 -23.26
N SER A 562 24.80 9.83 -24.07
CA SER A 562 24.78 9.70 -25.55
C SER A 562 25.75 8.65 -26.08
N GLN A 563 26.70 8.16 -25.28
CA GLN A 563 27.58 7.05 -25.67
C GLN A 563 26.95 5.67 -25.46
N ILE A 564 25.80 5.58 -24.77
CA ILE A 564 25.15 4.28 -24.50
C ILE A 564 24.85 3.50 -25.78
N PRO A 565 24.27 4.08 -26.85
CA PRO A 565 24.05 3.35 -28.10
C PRO A 565 25.34 2.79 -28.70
N TYR A 566 26.43 3.57 -28.68
CA TYR A 566 27.75 3.10 -29.13
C TYR A 566 28.25 1.91 -28.29
N LEU A 567 28.17 2.00 -26.96
CA LEU A 567 28.57 0.94 -26.04
C LEU A 567 27.77 -0.35 -26.29
N MET A 568 26.46 -0.24 -26.51
CA MET A 568 25.61 -1.41 -26.78
C MET A 568 25.87 -1.98 -28.18
N ASP A 569 25.92 -1.15 -29.23
CA ASP A 569 25.95 -1.63 -30.62
C ASP A 569 27.33 -2.11 -31.10
N LYS A 570 28.39 -1.47 -30.61
CA LYS A 570 29.79 -1.82 -30.94
C LYS A 570 30.43 -2.67 -29.86
N GLY A 571 30.18 -2.35 -28.60
CA GLY A 571 30.79 -3.04 -27.46
C GLY A 571 29.97 -4.20 -26.91
N GLY A 572 28.71 -4.37 -27.31
CA GLY A 572 27.85 -5.43 -26.76
C GLY A 572 27.57 -5.27 -25.26
N PHE A 573 27.74 -4.05 -24.72
CA PHE A 573 27.55 -3.81 -23.29
C PHE A 573 26.08 -3.84 -22.91
N SER A 574 25.83 -4.28 -21.69
CA SER A 574 24.56 -4.29 -21.00
C SER A 574 24.77 -4.00 -19.52
N GLY A 575 23.74 -3.63 -18.77
CA GLY A 575 23.91 -3.45 -17.32
C GLY A 575 22.98 -2.40 -16.71
N TYR A 576 23.26 -2.09 -15.45
CA TYR A 576 22.48 -1.16 -14.64
C TYR A 576 23.36 0.01 -14.24
N ASN A 577 23.11 1.17 -14.89
CA ASN A 577 23.82 2.40 -14.63
C ASN A 577 22.88 3.43 -14.00
N TYR A 578 23.45 4.47 -13.43
CA TYR A 578 22.71 5.62 -12.94
C TYR A 578 23.48 6.92 -13.19
N ALA A 579 22.73 7.99 -13.42
CA ALA A 579 23.22 9.35 -13.39
C ALA A 579 23.03 9.90 -11.98
N SER A 580 24.06 10.50 -11.39
CA SER A 580 24.01 11.12 -10.07
C SER A 580 24.33 12.61 -10.17
N LEU A 581 23.55 13.42 -9.46
CA LEU A 581 23.80 14.86 -9.30
C LEU A 581 24.80 15.16 -8.18
N GLY A 582 25.12 14.16 -7.36
CA GLY A 582 26.09 14.27 -6.27
C GLY A 582 26.02 13.06 -5.35
N MET A 583 27.17 12.48 -5.04
CA MET A 583 27.30 11.42 -4.05
C MET A 583 28.70 11.40 -3.43
N LYS A 584 28.82 10.73 -2.29
CA LYS A 584 30.12 10.48 -1.67
C LYS A 584 30.96 9.62 -2.61
N ASN A 585 32.22 9.99 -2.80
CA ASN A 585 33.16 9.25 -3.62
C ASN A 585 33.40 7.84 -3.03
N PRO A 586 33.06 6.75 -3.75
CA PRO A 586 33.24 5.39 -3.25
C PRO A 586 34.69 4.90 -3.35
N VAL A 587 35.57 5.65 -4.04
CA VAL A 587 36.98 5.32 -4.23
C VAL A 587 37.84 6.42 -3.56
N PRO A 588 38.11 6.31 -2.24
CA PRO A 588 38.86 7.32 -1.51
C PRO A 588 40.35 7.21 -1.81
N VAL A 589 40.81 7.83 -2.89
CA VAL A 589 42.24 7.99 -3.21
C VAL A 589 42.71 9.39 -2.82
N PRO A 590 43.97 9.56 -2.34
CA PRO A 590 44.51 10.86 -1.99
C PRO A 590 44.42 11.85 -3.17
N GLY A 591 43.78 13.01 -2.95
CA GLY A 591 43.61 14.06 -3.95
C GLY A 591 42.33 13.97 -4.81
N ALA A 592 41.52 12.91 -4.67
CA ALA A 592 40.20 12.87 -5.29
C ALA A 592 39.16 13.69 -4.50
N PRO A 593 38.17 14.31 -5.18
CA PRO A 593 37.12 15.06 -4.50
C PRO A 593 36.26 14.14 -3.62
N GLU A 594 35.84 14.65 -2.45
CA GLU A 594 35.01 13.91 -1.48
C GLU A 594 33.61 13.58 -2.02
N GLN A 595 33.08 14.47 -2.85
CA GLN A 595 31.84 14.27 -3.58
C GLN A 595 32.07 14.28 -5.08
N ILE A 596 31.33 13.45 -5.78
CA ILE A 596 31.39 13.29 -7.24
C ILE A 596 29.99 13.25 -7.83
N ALA A 597 29.86 13.68 -9.08
CA ALA A 597 28.64 13.62 -9.87
C ALA A 597 28.98 13.18 -11.31
N GLY A 598 28.02 12.57 -12.02
CA GLY A 598 28.25 12.01 -13.35
C GLY A 598 27.43 10.75 -13.62
N VAL A 599 27.92 9.88 -14.51
CA VAL A 599 27.29 8.59 -14.85
C VAL A 599 28.20 7.45 -14.40
N MET A 600 27.61 6.45 -13.78
CA MET A 600 28.35 5.30 -13.24
C MET A 600 27.46 4.08 -13.09
N GLY A 601 28.06 2.90 -12.90
CA GLY A 601 27.31 1.68 -12.64
C GLY A 601 28.11 0.42 -12.90
N ILE A 602 27.37 -0.69 -12.95
CA ILE A 602 27.88 -2.00 -13.31
C ILE A 602 27.37 -2.33 -14.71
N ALA A 603 28.29 -2.38 -15.66
CA ALA A 603 28.06 -2.88 -17.01
C ALA A 603 28.76 -4.22 -17.17
N PHE A 604 28.40 -5.01 -18.16
CA PHE A 604 29.18 -6.16 -18.57
C PHE A 604 29.03 -6.46 -20.05
N VAL A 605 29.99 -7.24 -20.54
CA VAL A 605 30.01 -7.81 -21.87
C VAL A 605 30.13 -9.33 -21.77
N GLN A 606 29.52 -10.04 -22.71
CA GLN A 606 29.49 -11.50 -22.75
C GLN A 606 30.59 -12.01 -23.70
N ASP A 607 31.31 -13.05 -23.29
CA ASP A 607 32.32 -13.76 -24.09
C ASP A 607 33.43 -12.86 -24.66
N GLN A 608 33.82 -11.80 -23.92
CA GLN A 608 34.93 -10.90 -24.25
C GLN A 608 35.85 -10.74 -23.04
N ASP A 609 37.06 -10.23 -23.24
CA ASP A 609 38.08 -10.03 -22.19
C ASP A 609 38.21 -8.55 -21.76
N PRO A 610 38.96 -8.25 -20.68
CA PRO A 610 39.20 -6.87 -20.25
C PRO A 610 39.90 -5.97 -21.27
N ALA A 611 40.71 -6.53 -22.20
CA ALA A 611 41.39 -5.73 -23.22
C ALA A 611 40.40 -5.18 -24.25
N PHE A 612 39.37 -5.96 -24.61
CA PHE A 612 38.26 -5.50 -25.43
C PHE A 612 37.51 -4.33 -24.75
N VAL A 613 37.29 -4.41 -23.44
CA VAL A 613 36.64 -3.33 -22.66
C VAL A 613 37.44 -2.03 -22.76
N GLU A 614 38.75 -2.10 -22.54
CA GLU A 614 39.65 -0.94 -22.66
C GLU A 614 39.61 -0.34 -24.07
N GLN A 615 39.64 -1.18 -25.11
CA GLN A 615 39.58 -0.74 -26.50
C GLN A 615 38.28 0.04 -26.81
N VAL A 616 37.13 -0.45 -26.35
CA VAL A 616 35.82 0.20 -26.61
C VAL A 616 35.68 1.51 -25.85
N PHE A 617 36.21 1.61 -24.62
CA PHE A 617 36.11 2.84 -23.84
C PHE A 617 37.19 3.86 -24.13
N LYS A 618 38.28 3.48 -24.80
CA LYS A 618 39.38 4.39 -25.15
C LYS A 618 38.91 5.69 -25.83
N PRO A 619 38.03 5.69 -26.84
CA PRO A 619 37.55 6.93 -27.46
C PRO A 619 36.75 7.83 -26.51
N ILE A 620 36.05 7.24 -25.53
CA ILE A 620 35.31 7.97 -24.50
C ILE A 620 36.29 8.65 -23.55
N ASN A 621 37.31 7.91 -23.09
CA ASN A 621 38.37 8.44 -22.23
C ASN A 621 39.15 9.57 -22.90
N ASP A 622 39.54 9.39 -24.16
CA ASP A 622 40.27 10.39 -24.95
C ASP A 622 39.43 11.66 -25.12
N THR A 623 38.12 11.53 -25.31
CA THR A 623 37.21 12.68 -25.40
C THR A 623 37.06 13.40 -24.06
N ILE A 624 36.93 12.69 -22.94
CA ILE A 624 36.87 13.28 -21.60
C ILE A 624 38.15 14.09 -21.32
N LYS A 625 39.32 13.48 -21.56
CA LYS A 625 40.63 14.14 -21.38
C LYS A 625 40.78 15.39 -22.24
N ARG A 626 40.23 15.39 -23.45
CA ARG A 626 40.27 16.53 -24.38
C ARG A 626 39.30 17.64 -24.01
N ARG A 627 38.06 17.31 -23.62
CA ARG A 627 37.00 18.31 -23.31
C ARG A 627 37.13 18.92 -21.92
N TRP A 628 37.58 18.14 -20.93
CA TRP A 628 37.64 18.54 -19.53
C TRP A 628 38.97 18.14 -18.87
N PRO A 629 40.10 18.65 -19.38
CA PRO A 629 41.43 18.24 -18.93
C PRO A 629 41.61 18.50 -17.43
N GLY A 630 41.91 17.43 -16.67
CA GLY A 630 42.13 17.47 -15.23
C GLY A 630 40.90 17.77 -14.37
N GLN A 631 39.71 17.87 -14.98
CA GLN A 631 38.47 18.24 -14.27
C GLN A 631 37.42 17.12 -14.27
N ALA A 632 37.40 16.25 -15.29
CA ALA A 632 36.57 15.05 -15.31
C ALA A 632 37.43 13.79 -15.50
N PHE A 633 36.97 12.67 -14.93
CA PHE A 633 37.72 11.43 -14.86
C PHE A 633 36.86 10.24 -15.26
N LEU A 634 37.50 9.25 -15.89
CA LEU A 634 36.90 7.95 -16.20
C LEU A 634 37.63 6.87 -15.39
N PHE A 635 36.90 6.17 -14.53
CA PHE A 635 37.38 5.03 -13.75
C PHE A 635 36.76 3.75 -14.26
N GLN A 636 37.55 2.68 -14.29
CA GLN A 636 37.16 1.37 -14.80
C GLN A 636 37.85 0.28 -14.00
N ILE A 637 37.06 -0.69 -13.53
CA ILE A 637 37.55 -1.89 -12.89
C ILE A 637 36.82 -3.06 -13.53
N SER A 638 37.60 -3.93 -14.18
CA SER A 638 37.08 -5.12 -14.86
C SER A 638 37.36 -6.39 -14.05
N GLU A 639 36.43 -7.33 -14.09
CA GLU A 639 36.56 -8.64 -13.46
C GLU A 639 35.86 -9.71 -14.30
N GLU A 640 36.49 -10.86 -14.45
CA GLU A 640 35.98 -11.97 -15.25
C GLU A 640 35.27 -13.02 -14.38
N PHE A 641 34.17 -13.55 -14.90
CA PHE A 641 33.36 -14.59 -14.28
C PHE A 641 33.13 -15.74 -15.27
N PRO A 642 33.26 -16.99 -14.83
CA PRO A 642 33.12 -18.15 -15.70
C PRO A 642 31.68 -18.40 -16.17
N THR A 643 30.68 -18.00 -15.39
CA THR A 643 29.25 -18.18 -15.71
C THR A 643 28.43 -16.95 -15.32
N PHE A 644 27.25 -16.80 -15.92
CA PHE A 644 26.31 -15.74 -15.55
C PHE A 644 25.90 -15.81 -14.07
N LEU A 645 25.66 -17.03 -13.53
CA LEU A 645 25.27 -17.19 -12.13
C LEU A 645 26.38 -16.70 -11.18
N SER A 646 27.65 -17.04 -11.45
CA SER A 646 28.76 -16.61 -10.61
C SER A 646 28.94 -15.08 -10.58
N TRP A 647 28.67 -14.41 -11.71
CA TRP A 647 28.61 -12.95 -11.77
C TRP A 647 27.40 -12.41 -10.98
N PHE A 648 26.22 -12.99 -11.19
CA PHE A 648 24.98 -12.54 -10.56
C PHE A 648 25.07 -12.64 -9.04
N ASP A 649 25.66 -13.72 -8.51
CA ASP A 649 25.79 -13.94 -7.07
C ASP A 649 26.66 -12.92 -6.36
N LYS A 650 27.71 -12.43 -7.05
CA LYS A 650 28.57 -11.38 -6.51
C LYS A 650 27.92 -10.00 -6.57
N ASN A 651 27.21 -9.70 -7.65
CA ASN A 651 26.82 -8.32 -7.98
C ASN A 651 25.38 -7.96 -7.56
N PHE A 652 24.51 -8.94 -7.27
CA PHE A 652 23.12 -8.69 -6.91
C PHE A 652 22.74 -9.38 -5.59
N ASP A 653 22.15 -8.59 -4.69
CA ASP A 653 21.71 -9.02 -3.38
C ASP A 653 20.21 -9.42 -3.36
N LYS A 654 19.67 -9.59 -2.16
CA LYS A 654 18.24 -9.82 -1.93
C LYS A 654 17.52 -8.48 -1.75
N SER A 655 17.17 -7.82 -2.85
CA SER A 655 16.17 -6.75 -2.78
C SER A 655 14.85 -7.28 -2.20
N SER A 656 14.26 -6.54 -1.27
CA SER A 656 13.00 -6.86 -0.59
C SER A 656 11.84 -6.06 -1.20
N ALA A 657 10.65 -6.66 -1.23
CA ALA A 657 9.41 -5.96 -1.57
C ALA A 657 8.76 -5.35 -0.30
N GLY A 658 7.72 -4.53 -0.48
CA GLY A 658 6.86 -4.06 0.61
C GLY A 658 7.11 -2.64 1.11
N GLY A 659 8.03 -1.89 0.49
CA GLY A 659 8.22 -0.46 0.77
C GLY A 659 7.13 0.42 0.19
N SER A 660 6.81 1.54 0.86
CA SER A 660 5.94 2.60 0.32
C SER A 660 6.76 3.52 -0.59
N ALA A 661 6.77 3.23 -1.87
CA ALA A 661 7.48 4.01 -2.88
C ALA A 661 6.74 3.98 -4.22
N TYR A 662 6.86 5.06 -4.97
CA TYR A 662 6.44 5.10 -6.37
C TYR A 662 7.66 5.18 -7.28
N ILE A 663 7.50 4.59 -8.47
CA ILE A 663 8.46 4.61 -9.56
C ILE A 663 7.82 5.31 -10.74
N VAL A 664 8.60 6.05 -11.51
CA VAL A 664 8.23 6.56 -12.84
C VAL A 664 9.34 6.19 -13.82
N SER A 665 9.00 5.85 -15.06
CA SER A 665 10.00 5.44 -16.05
C SER A 665 9.70 5.92 -17.46
N ARG A 666 10.72 5.86 -18.32
CA ARG A 666 10.65 6.16 -19.74
C ARG A 666 11.65 5.31 -20.53
N LEU A 667 11.23 4.85 -21.70
CA LEU A 667 12.10 4.15 -22.65
C LEU A 667 12.76 5.18 -23.58
N LEU A 668 14.09 5.17 -23.63
CA LEU A 668 14.89 6.08 -24.47
C LEU A 668 15.46 5.32 -25.65
N ASP A 669 15.20 5.84 -26.85
CA ASP A 669 15.73 5.35 -28.11
C ASP A 669 17.05 6.05 -28.47
N HIS A 670 17.58 5.71 -29.65
CA HIS A 670 18.81 6.32 -30.16
C HIS A 670 18.69 7.84 -30.27
N ASP A 671 17.62 8.35 -30.86
CA ASP A 671 17.44 9.78 -31.15
C ASP A 671 17.32 10.61 -29.86
N ALA A 672 16.64 10.09 -28.84
CA ALA A 672 16.58 10.74 -27.54
C ALA A 672 17.95 10.85 -26.86
N LEU A 673 18.82 9.84 -27.05
CA LEU A 673 20.16 9.80 -26.47
C LEU A 673 21.18 10.61 -27.27
N THR A 674 21.05 10.71 -28.60
CA THR A 674 22.08 11.34 -29.46
C THR A 674 21.66 12.67 -30.08
N GLY A 675 20.39 13.06 -29.95
CA GLY A 675 19.82 14.24 -30.63
C GLY A 675 20.36 15.57 -30.10
N ASN A 676 19.75 16.11 -29.04
CA ASN A 676 20.15 17.39 -28.45
C ASN A 676 20.77 17.19 -27.06
N PRO A 677 22.09 17.36 -26.89
CA PRO A 677 22.77 17.09 -25.61
C PRO A 677 22.32 18.03 -24.48
N ASN A 678 21.98 19.28 -24.77
CA ASN A 678 21.52 20.23 -23.75
C ASN A 678 20.14 19.84 -23.20
N LEU A 679 19.23 19.41 -24.09
CA LEU A 679 17.92 18.92 -23.67
C LEU A 679 18.05 17.59 -22.92
N LEU A 680 18.89 16.66 -23.39
CA LEU A 680 19.15 15.40 -22.71
C LEU A 680 19.71 15.61 -21.29
N GLY A 681 20.75 16.42 -21.14
CA GLY A 681 21.35 16.71 -19.83
C GLY A 681 20.37 17.38 -18.87
N SER A 682 19.56 18.32 -19.38
CA SER A 682 18.52 18.98 -18.58
C SER A 682 17.39 18.02 -18.18
N ALA A 683 17.00 17.11 -19.07
CA ALA A 683 15.96 16.13 -18.81
C ALA A 683 16.40 15.08 -17.79
N ILE A 684 17.64 14.57 -17.91
CA ILE A 684 18.24 13.67 -16.92
C ILE A 684 18.36 14.35 -15.56
N LYS A 685 18.78 15.63 -15.51
CA LYS A 685 18.83 16.40 -14.27
C LYS A 685 17.44 16.52 -13.61
N ALA A 686 16.43 16.88 -14.39
CA ALA A 686 15.06 16.99 -13.88
C ALA A 686 14.60 15.66 -13.27
N ALA A 687 14.72 14.56 -14.02
CA ALA A 687 14.34 13.23 -13.56
C ALA A 687 15.18 12.68 -12.39
N SER A 688 16.39 13.21 -12.19
CA SER A 688 17.25 12.87 -11.04
C SER A 688 16.92 13.65 -9.77
N THR A 689 16.14 14.74 -9.86
CA THR A 689 15.83 15.60 -8.71
C THR A 689 15.09 14.89 -7.56
N PRO A 690 14.14 13.95 -7.80
CA PRO A 690 13.38 13.31 -6.73
C PRO A 690 14.21 12.51 -5.72
N SER A 691 15.36 11.97 -6.12
CA SER A 691 16.19 11.08 -5.29
C SER A 691 17.70 11.38 -5.34
N GLY A 692 18.10 12.47 -6.02
CA GLY A 692 19.51 12.84 -6.23
C GLY A 692 20.20 12.10 -7.38
N GLY A 693 19.51 11.16 -8.02
CA GLY A 693 19.97 10.45 -9.20
C GLY A 693 18.84 9.79 -9.96
N MET A 694 19.13 9.21 -11.12
CA MET A 694 18.19 8.39 -11.87
C MET A 694 18.89 7.19 -12.48
N SER A 695 18.17 6.09 -12.62
CA SER A 695 18.67 4.88 -13.27
C SER A 695 18.60 5.00 -14.80
N LEU A 696 19.63 4.50 -15.47
CA LEU A 696 19.81 4.44 -16.92
C LEU A 696 20.20 3.00 -17.31
N PHE A 697 19.21 2.11 -17.29
CA PHE A 697 19.44 0.67 -17.49
C PHE A 697 19.68 0.35 -18.97
N MET A 698 20.84 -0.22 -19.29
CA MET A 698 21.24 -0.68 -20.62
C MET A 698 20.67 -2.08 -20.88
N VAL A 699 19.35 -2.15 -21.04
CA VAL A 699 18.59 -3.42 -21.14
C VAL A 699 17.78 -3.54 -22.44
N GLY A 700 17.87 -2.55 -23.33
CA GLY A 700 17.34 -2.59 -24.69
C GLY A 700 18.32 -3.23 -25.68
N GLY A 701 18.54 -2.63 -26.84
CA GLY A 701 19.57 -3.06 -27.81
C GLY A 701 19.14 -4.20 -28.74
N LYS A 702 20.06 -4.64 -29.60
CA LYS A 702 19.77 -5.46 -30.79
C LYS A 702 18.96 -6.74 -30.53
N GLY A 703 19.20 -7.45 -29.44
CA GLY A 703 18.42 -8.63 -29.05
C GLY A 703 16.94 -8.30 -28.85
N VAL A 704 16.64 -7.18 -28.18
CA VAL A 704 15.28 -6.67 -27.97
C VAL A 704 14.69 -6.08 -29.25
N GLN A 705 15.50 -5.31 -29.99
CA GLN A 705 15.08 -4.61 -31.22
C GLN A 705 14.74 -5.58 -32.37
N HIS A 706 15.49 -6.68 -32.48
CA HIS A 706 15.31 -7.69 -33.53
C HIS A 706 14.50 -8.91 -33.07
N ALA A 707 13.96 -8.91 -31.85
CA ALA A 707 13.21 -10.03 -31.32
C ALA A 707 12.02 -10.40 -32.22
N LYS A 708 11.92 -11.68 -32.56
CA LYS A 708 10.80 -12.27 -33.32
C LYS A 708 10.19 -13.43 -32.53
N PRO A 709 9.46 -13.12 -31.45
CA PRO A 709 8.89 -14.16 -30.60
C PRO A 709 7.92 -15.06 -31.38
N ARG A 710 8.01 -16.36 -31.10
CA ARG A 710 7.06 -17.39 -31.55
C ARG A 710 5.64 -17.01 -31.12
N GLY A 711 4.67 -17.03 -32.04
CA GLY A 711 3.30 -16.55 -31.81
C GLY A 711 3.14 -15.03 -31.60
N GLY A 712 4.21 -14.25 -31.70
CA GLY A 712 4.22 -12.83 -31.32
C GLY A 712 4.09 -12.61 -29.81
N ASN A 713 4.10 -11.35 -29.38
CA ASN A 713 3.78 -10.94 -28.01
C ASN A 713 3.29 -9.48 -27.95
N SER A 714 2.81 -9.06 -26.78
CA SER A 714 2.10 -7.78 -26.60
C SER A 714 2.91 -6.70 -25.88
N VAL A 715 4.23 -6.89 -25.71
CA VAL A 715 5.11 -5.86 -25.13
C VAL A 715 5.00 -4.55 -25.92
N ASN A 716 5.15 -3.41 -25.23
CA ASN A 716 5.09 -2.11 -25.89
C ASN A 716 6.06 -2.06 -27.10
N PRO A 717 5.60 -1.73 -28.32
CA PRO A 717 6.46 -1.66 -29.50
C PRO A 717 7.67 -0.71 -29.35
N ALA A 718 7.60 0.29 -28.46
CA ALA A 718 8.72 1.19 -28.17
C ALA A 718 9.99 0.44 -27.72
N TRP A 719 9.85 -0.73 -27.06
CA TRP A 719 10.98 -1.59 -26.72
C TRP A 719 11.84 -1.96 -27.94
N ARG A 720 11.23 -2.06 -29.12
CA ARG A 720 11.93 -2.44 -30.36
C ARG A 720 12.86 -1.36 -30.92
N HIS A 721 12.88 -0.18 -30.30
CA HIS A 721 13.78 0.92 -30.62
C HIS A 721 14.60 1.40 -29.41
N THR A 722 14.38 0.78 -28.24
CA THR A 722 14.94 1.23 -26.97
C THR A 722 16.39 0.80 -26.80
N TYR A 723 17.19 1.67 -26.20
CA TYR A 723 18.51 1.35 -25.63
C TYR A 723 18.46 1.39 -24.11
N VAL A 724 17.82 2.44 -23.55
CA VAL A 724 17.79 2.69 -22.11
C VAL A 724 16.38 2.60 -21.57
N HIS A 725 16.20 1.82 -20.50
CA HIS A 725 15.06 1.94 -19.61
C HIS A 725 15.45 2.88 -18.47
N ALA A 726 14.91 4.09 -18.50
CA ALA A 726 15.24 5.15 -17.57
C ALA A 726 14.20 5.22 -16.45
N LEU A 727 14.60 5.22 -15.19
CA LEU A 727 13.64 5.26 -14.07
C LEU A 727 14.10 6.13 -12.91
N SER A 728 13.13 6.71 -12.22
CA SER A 728 13.29 7.45 -10.98
C SER A 728 12.27 6.94 -9.97
N SER A 729 12.65 6.93 -8.70
CA SER A 729 11.81 6.45 -7.61
C SER A 729 11.96 7.34 -6.40
N THR A 730 10.90 7.46 -5.60
CA THR A 730 11.03 8.04 -4.27
C THR A 730 10.07 7.37 -3.29
N GLY A 731 10.54 7.24 -2.06
CA GLY A 731 9.79 6.64 -0.96
C GLY A 731 8.99 7.68 -0.20
N PHE A 732 7.94 7.25 0.48
CA PHE A 732 7.14 8.08 1.36
C PHE A 732 6.78 7.29 2.61
N ALA A 733 6.48 8.00 3.70
CA ALA A 733 6.03 7.36 4.93
C ALA A 733 4.70 6.60 4.66
N PRO A 734 4.57 5.33 5.04
CA PRO A 734 3.33 4.57 4.89
C PRO A 734 2.13 5.32 5.48
N PHE A 735 0.97 5.24 4.83
CA PHE A 735 -0.29 5.87 5.24
C PHE A 735 -0.29 7.41 5.34
N ASN A 736 0.80 8.08 4.95
CA ASN A 736 0.86 9.52 4.86
C ASN A 736 0.39 9.99 3.47
N LYS A 737 -0.93 10.21 3.31
CA LYS A 737 -1.53 10.63 2.05
C LYS A 737 -0.94 11.93 1.49
N THR A 738 -0.53 12.87 2.35
CA THR A 738 0.10 14.11 1.89
C THR A 738 1.45 13.83 1.25
N ALA A 739 2.32 13.09 1.92
CA ALA A 739 3.63 12.70 1.40
C ALA A 739 3.52 11.84 0.13
N GLU A 740 2.51 10.96 0.07
CA GLU A 740 2.17 10.17 -1.11
C GLU A 740 1.79 11.07 -2.30
N GLN A 741 0.89 12.05 -2.09
CA GLN A 741 0.48 12.99 -3.14
C GLN A 741 1.62 13.92 -3.60
N GLU A 742 2.44 14.39 -2.67
CA GLU A 742 3.65 15.17 -2.99
C GLU A 742 4.63 14.34 -3.81
N THR A 743 4.81 13.07 -3.45
CA THR A 743 5.63 12.12 -4.20
C THR A 743 5.13 11.93 -5.63
N ILE A 744 3.83 11.71 -5.82
CA ILE A 744 3.22 11.55 -7.15
C ILE A 744 3.49 12.80 -8.01
N LYS A 745 3.23 14.00 -7.47
CA LYS A 745 3.46 15.27 -8.17
C LYS A 745 4.93 15.48 -8.53
N LEU A 746 5.83 15.16 -7.60
CA LEU A 746 7.28 15.30 -7.81
C LEU A 746 7.77 14.37 -8.92
N LEU A 747 7.40 13.09 -8.87
CA LEU A 747 7.79 12.12 -9.90
C LEU A 747 7.20 12.49 -11.27
N ASP A 748 5.92 12.82 -11.34
CA ASP A 748 5.28 13.17 -12.60
C ASP A 748 5.90 14.41 -13.26
N SER A 749 6.09 15.49 -12.49
CA SER A 749 6.68 16.73 -12.99
C SER A 749 8.15 16.56 -13.40
N SER A 750 8.93 15.82 -12.62
CA SER A 750 10.36 15.57 -12.89
C SER A 750 10.59 14.80 -14.19
N MET A 751 9.64 13.95 -14.61
CA MET A 751 9.75 13.11 -15.80
C MET A 751 9.28 13.81 -17.09
N GLN A 752 8.57 14.94 -17.00
CA GLN A 752 8.04 15.66 -18.19
C GLN A 752 9.08 15.97 -19.26
N PRO A 753 10.32 16.42 -18.94
CA PRO A 753 11.34 16.66 -19.95
C PRO A 753 11.74 15.40 -20.75
N LEU A 754 11.79 14.23 -20.10
CA LEU A 754 12.06 12.97 -20.79
C LEU A 754 10.87 12.52 -21.65
N ARG A 755 9.63 12.76 -21.20
CA ARG A 755 8.43 12.54 -22.04
C ARG A 755 8.47 13.41 -23.29
N ALA A 756 8.85 14.68 -23.16
CA ALA A 756 8.99 15.61 -24.28
C ALA A 756 10.09 15.22 -25.28
N LEU A 757 11.18 14.59 -24.81
CA LEU A 757 12.23 14.04 -25.68
C LEU A 757 11.78 12.76 -26.40
N THR A 758 10.80 12.04 -25.87
CA THR A 758 10.40 10.71 -26.36
C THR A 758 8.88 10.61 -26.58
N PRO A 759 8.24 11.53 -27.33
CA PRO A 759 6.78 11.62 -27.39
C PRO A 759 6.11 10.38 -28.00
N LYS A 760 6.83 9.60 -28.82
CA LYS A 760 6.34 8.37 -29.46
C LYS A 760 6.73 7.08 -28.72
N SER A 761 7.47 7.22 -27.61
CA SER A 761 7.93 6.10 -26.79
C SER A 761 6.91 5.74 -25.71
N GLY A 762 7.29 4.87 -24.78
CA GLY A 762 6.47 4.47 -23.65
C GLY A 762 7.26 4.35 -22.35
N ALA A 763 6.66 3.64 -21.41
CA ALA A 763 7.25 3.24 -20.13
C ALA A 763 7.08 1.72 -19.95
N TYR A 764 7.90 1.15 -19.07
CA TYR A 764 7.78 -0.26 -18.73
C TYR A 764 6.69 -0.45 -17.67
N ILE A 765 5.58 -1.11 -18.02
CA ILE A 765 4.40 -1.26 -17.13
C ILE A 765 4.69 -1.85 -15.74
N ASN A 766 5.74 -2.67 -15.58
CA ASN A 766 6.06 -3.21 -14.25
C ASN A 766 6.81 -2.23 -13.35
N GLU A 767 7.40 -1.17 -13.90
CA GLU A 767 8.21 -0.17 -13.19
C GLU A 767 7.79 1.23 -13.65
N ALA A 768 6.52 1.57 -13.47
CA ALA A 768 5.93 2.81 -13.95
C ALA A 768 5.02 3.47 -12.91
N LEU A 769 4.69 4.73 -13.16
CA LEU A 769 3.80 5.49 -12.31
C LEU A 769 2.36 5.03 -12.58
N PRO A 770 1.57 4.63 -11.57
CA PRO A 770 0.18 4.18 -11.79
C PRO A 770 -0.73 5.26 -12.40
N PHE A 771 -0.32 6.52 -12.30
CA PHE A 771 -1.10 7.71 -12.62
C PHE A 771 -0.67 8.37 -13.95
N GLU A 772 -0.06 7.62 -14.87
CA GLU A 772 0.23 8.12 -16.22
C GLU A 772 -1.06 8.57 -16.91
N ARG A 773 -1.07 9.80 -17.45
CA ARG A 773 -2.28 10.39 -18.06
C ARG A 773 -2.69 9.66 -19.34
N ASP A 774 -1.71 9.28 -20.16
CA ASP A 774 -1.88 8.50 -21.39
C ASP A 774 -1.32 7.08 -21.18
N TRP A 775 -1.82 6.41 -20.14
CA TRP A 775 -1.33 5.10 -19.71
C TRP A 775 -1.52 4.02 -20.79
N GLN A 776 -2.59 4.09 -21.61
CA GLN A 776 -2.81 3.13 -22.69
C GLN A 776 -1.64 3.14 -23.69
N HIS A 777 -1.31 4.33 -24.22
CA HIS A 777 -0.19 4.49 -25.13
C HIS A 777 1.15 4.24 -24.41
N THR A 778 1.30 4.77 -23.21
CA THR A 778 2.54 4.68 -22.44
C THR A 778 2.90 3.23 -22.11
N PHE A 779 1.94 2.37 -21.77
CA PHE A 779 2.22 0.99 -21.38
C PHE A 779 2.17 -0.02 -22.52
N TRP A 780 1.31 0.20 -23.54
CA TRP A 780 1.15 -0.78 -24.62
C TRP A 780 1.20 -0.18 -26.03
N GLY A 781 1.12 1.15 -26.18
CA GLY A 781 1.15 1.81 -27.47
C GLY A 781 0.04 1.28 -28.39
N ALA A 782 0.40 0.95 -29.63
CA ALA A 782 -0.52 0.40 -30.63
C ALA A 782 -1.13 -0.97 -30.26
N ASN A 783 -0.61 -1.67 -29.25
CA ASN A 783 -1.12 -2.98 -28.84
C ASN A 783 -2.38 -2.89 -27.96
N TYR A 784 -2.71 -1.72 -27.41
CA TYR A 784 -3.77 -1.59 -26.41
C TYR A 784 -5.15 -2.06 -26.93
N GLU A 785 -5.56 -1.65 -28.13
CA GLU A 785 -6.86 -2.03 -28.69
C GLU A 785 -7.02 -3.55 -28.85
N ARG A 786 -5.95 -4.24 -29.29
CA ARG A 786 -5.96 -5.69 -29.40
C ARG A 786 -6.01 -6.35 -28.02
N LEU A 787 -5.25 -5.86 -27.06
CA LEU A 787 -5.27 -6.34 -25.68
C LEU A 787 -6.67 -6.18 -25.06
N LEU A 788 -7.32 -5.04 -25.25
CA LEU A 788 -8.66 -4.77 -24.76
C LEU A 788 -9.68 -5.74 -25.37
N LYS A 789 -9.63 -5.95 -26.70
CA LYS A 789 -10.50 -6.94 -27.37
C LYS A 789 -10.33 -8.36 -26.80
N ILE A 790 -9.09 -8.78 -26.59
CA ILE A 790 -8.79 -10.10 -25.99
C ILE A 790 -9.32 -10.15 -24.55
N LYS A 791 -9.07 -9.11 -23.74
CA LYS A 791 -9.56 -9.01 -22.37
C LYS A 791 -11.07 -9.18 -22.31
N ARG A 792 -11.82 -8.46 -23.15
CA ARG A 792 -13.29 -8.57 -23.24
C ARG A 792 -13.76 -9.96 -23.64
N SER A 793 -12.99 -10.66 -24.47
CA SER A 793 -13.31 -12.02 -24.87
C SER A 793 -13.04 -13.04 -23.76
N VAL A 794 -11.95 -12.92 -23.02
CA VAL A 794 -11.54 -13.95 -22.03
C VAL A 794 -12.10 -13.68 -20.64
N ASP A 795 -12.40 -12.43 -20.31
CA ASP A 795 -12.95 -11.98 -19.03
C ASP A 795 -14.12 -10.99 -19.22
N PRO A 796 -15.25 -11.44 -19.79
CA PRO A 796 -16.38 -10.55 -20.07
C PRO A 796 -17.02 -9.93 -18.82
N THR A 797 -16.77 -10.51 -17.64
CA THR A 797 -17.31 -10.06 -16.35
C THR A 797 -16.27 -9.43 -15.45
N ASP A 798 -15.06 -9.17 -15.96
CA ASP A 798 -13.96 -8.53 -15.22
C ASP A 798 -13.64 -9.18 -13.85
N VAL A 799 -13.61 -10.53 -13.80
CA VAL A 799 -13.20 -11.29 -12.60
C VAL A 799 -11.81 -10.86 -12.15
N PHE A 800 -10.91 -10.65 -13.10
CA PHE A 800 -9.62 -10.02 -12.86
C PHE A 800 -9.71 -8.53 -13.14
N TRP A 801 -9.62 -7.75 -12.08
CA TRP A 801 -9.77 -6.30 -12.12
C TRP A 801 -8.43 -5.60 -11.90
N SER A 802 -8.16 -4.57 -12.72
CA SER A 802 -7.07 -3.60 -12.54
C SER A 802 -7.65 -2.19 -12.75
N THR A 803 -7.08 -1.17 -12.08
CA THR A 803 -7.58 0.21 -12.07
C THR A 803 -7.85 0.75 -13.48
N ARG A 804 -9.07 1.25 -13.73
CA ARG A 804 -9.49 1.85 -15.01
C ARG A 804 -9.45 3.37 -14.97
N ALA A 805 -9.06 3.98 -16.09
CA ALA A 805 -9.36 5.37 -16.43
C ALA A 805 -10.65 5.47 -17.27
N LEU A 806 -11.14 6.71 -17.46
CA LEU A 806 -12.23 7.11 -18.36
C LEU A 806 -12.08 6.47 -19.77
N GLU A 807 -13.14 5.85 -20.29
CA GLU A 807 -13.18 5.26 -21.65
C GLU A 807 -13.89 6.24 -22.59
N ALA A 808 -13.14 7.02 -23.38
CA ALA A 808 -13.66 8.02 -24.33
C ALA A 808 -12.80 8.11 -25.60
N SER A 809 -13.31 8.73 -26.67
CA SER A 809 -12.46 9.02 -27.83
C SER A 809 -11.34 10.03 -27.51
N PRO A 810 -10.22 10.02 -28.26
CA PRO A 810 -9.13 10.97 -28.09
C PRO A 810 -9.58 12.44 -28.13
N ARG A 811 -10.56 12.76 -28.98
CA ARG A 811 -11.18 14.10 -29.07
C ARG A 811 -11.76 14.55 -27.73
N ILE A 812 -12.49 13.66 -27.05
CA ILE A 812 -13.11 13.95 -25.76
C ILE A 812 -12.03 14.09 -24.68
N HIS A 813 -11.01 13.23 -24.69
CA HIS A 813 -9.88 13.34 -23.78
C HIS A 813 -9.16 14.69 -23.91
N GLU A 814 -8.84 15.11 -25.14
CA GLU A 814 -8.20 16.42 -25.41
C GLU A 814 -9.08 17.60 -24.98
N LEU A 815 -10.38 17.53 -25.28
CA LEU A 815 -11.36 18.54 -24.86
C LEU A 815 -11.39 18.66 -23.34
N LEU A 816 -11.63 17.56 -22.63
CA LEU A 816 -11.72 17.54 -21.16
C LEU A 816 -10.41 18.02 -20.51
N GLN A 817 -9.26 17.62 -21.06
CA GLN A 817 -7.97 18.10 -20.59
C GLN A 817 -7.84 19.63 -20.71
N ARG A 818 -8.22 20.20 -21.86
CA ARG A 818 -8.21 21.65 -22.06
C ARG A 818 -9.18 22.38 -21.14
N LEU A 819 -10.38 21.83 -20.93
CA LEU A 819 -11.41 22.43 -20.08
C LEU A 819 -10.99 22.41 -18.60
N HIS A 820 -10.53 21.27 -18.07
CA HIS A 820 -10.05 21.22 -16.68
C HIS A 820 -8.82 22.12 -16.47
N ALA A 821 -7.88 22.17 -17.41
CA ALA A 821 -6.73 23.08 -17.32
C ALA A 821 -7.16 24.57 -17.29
N ALA A 822 -8.17 24.94 -18.07
CA ALA A 822 -8.71 26.29 -18.06
C ALA A 822 -9.46 26.62 -16.77
N SER A 823 -10.21 25.68 -16.20
CA SER A 823 -10.88 25.85 -14.89
C SER A 823 -9.87 26.02 -13.76
N GLU A 824 -8.88 25.15 -13.68
CA GLU A 824 -7.83 25.23 -12.65
C GLU A 824 -7.03 26.55 -12.72
N ALA A 825 -6.74 27.03 -13.93
CA ALA A 825 -6.04 28.30 -14.12
C ALA A 825 -6.86 29.48 -13.60
N GLN A 826 -8.19 29.42 -13.74
CA GLN A 826 -9.10 30.45 -13.26
C GLN A 826 -9.27 30.41 -11.73
N GLU A 827 -9.38 29.23 -11.13
CA GLU A 827 -9.45 29.04 -9.68
C GLU A 827 -8.20 29.56 -8.95
N LYS A 828 -7.01 29.36 -9.54
CA LYS A 828 -5.73 29.82 -8.98
C LYS A 828 -5.52 31.34 -9.07
N SER A 829 -6.46 32.09 -9.65
CA SER A 829 -6.32 33.55 -9.80
C SER A 829 -6.41 34.28 -8.46
N ILE A 830 -5.55 35.29 -8.26
CA ILE A 830 -5.48 36.10 -7.03
C ILE A 830 -6.84 36.72 -6.69
N SER A 831 -7.64 37.11 -7.69
CA SER A 831 -8.99 37.65 -7.46
C SER A 831 -9.93 36.65 -6.81
N GLN A 832 -9.86 35.37 -7.18
CA GLN A 832 -10.72 34.31 -6.65
C GLN A 832 -10.35 34.03 -5.18
N ILE A 833 -9.05 33.92 -4.89
CA ILE A 833 -8.52 33.69 -3.54
C ILE A 833 -8.93 34.83 -2.61
N PHE A 834 -8.76 36.08 -3.04
CA PHE A 834 -9.17 37.26 -2.25
C PHE A 834 -10.69 37.35 -2.07
N PHE A 835 -11.49 36.94 -3.06
CA PHE A 835 -12.94 36.89 -2.94
C PHE A 835 -13.40 35.89 -1.88
N TYR A 836 -12.88 34.65 -1.92
CA TYR A 836 -13.19 33.64 -0.91
C TYR A 836 -12.73 34.05 0.50
N LEU A 837 -11.56 34.67 0.64
CA LEU A 837 -11.08 35.26 1.90
C LEU A 837 -12.02 36.35 2.43
N LYS A 838 -12.48 37.24 1.55
CA LYS A 838 -13.42 38.32 1.91
C LYS A 838 -14.78 37.76 2.35
N MET A 839 -15.26 36.72 1.67
CA MET A 839 -16.53 36.06 1.99
C MET A 839 -16.46 35.29 3.31
N LEU A 840 -15.39 34.53 3.54
CA LEU A 840 -15.11 33.84 4.81
C LEU A 840 -14.97 34.82 5.98
N ALA A 841 -14.28 35.94 5.78
CA ALA A 841 -14.15 36.99 6.79
C ALA A 841 -15.50 37.64 7.12
N GLY A 842 -16.32 37.97 6.11
CA GLY A 842 -17.66 38.54 6.31
C GLY A 842 -18.61 37.60 7.05
N PHE A 843 -18.57 36.30 6.75
CA PHE A 843 -19.38 35.29 7.42
C PHE A 843 -18.99 35.13 8.90
N TYR A 844 -17.69 34.99 9.20
CA TYR A 844 -17.22 34.76 10.58
C TYR A 844 -17.28 36.00 11.48
N LEU A 845 -17.13 37.22 10.92
CA LEU A 845 -17.11 38.44 11.70
C LEU A 845 -18.49 39.11 11.84
N TRP A 846 -19.41 38.92 10.87
CA TRP A 846 -20.67 39.68 10.79
C TRP A 846 -21.91 38.80 10.57
N GLY A 847 -21.76 37.47 10.48
CA GLY A 847 -22.87 36.55 10.20
C GLY A 847 -23.49 36.76 8.81
N ALA A 848 -22.76 37.41 7.89
CA ALA A 848 -23.27 37.74 6.56
C ALA A 848 -23.39 36.47 5.70
N GLY A 849 -24.61 36.12 5.29
CA GLY A 849 -24.87 35.08 4.29
C GLY A 849 -24.44 35.47 2.88
N TRP A 850 -24.60 34.54 1.94
CA TRP A 850 -24.33 34.77 0.50
C TRP A 850 -25.16 35.95 -0.05
N SER A 851 -24.53 36.91 -0.72
CA SER A 851 -25.17 38.15 -1.20
C SER A 851 -25.35 38.19 -2.71
N SER A 852 -26.28 39.03 -3.21
CA SER A 852 -26.46 39.27 -4.66
C SER A 852 -25.19 39.79 -5.37
N SER A 853 -24.33 40.51 -4.64
CA SER A 853 -23.02 40.94 -5.14
C SER A 853 -22.00 39.80 -5.28
N ALA A 854 -22.18 38.69 -4.56
CA ALA A 854 -21.39 37.46 -4.73
C ALA A 854 -21.84 36.68 -5.97
N ASP A 855 -23.15 36.68 -6.25
CA ASP A 855 -23.73 36.11 -7.49
C ASP A 855 -23.18 36.82 -8.73
N ASP A 856 -23.14 38.16 -8.71
CA ASP A 856 -22.57 38.96 -9.80
C ASP A 856 -21.09 38.66 -10.03
N HIS A 857 -20.32 38.38 -8.98
CA HIS A 857 -18.89 38.07 -9.10
C HIS A 857 -18.61 36.69 -9.70
N MET A 858 -19.46 35.71 -9.41
CA MET A 858 -19.31 34.31 -9.84
C MET A 858 -19.99 33.99 -11.18
N ARG A 859 -20.79 34.93 -11.71
CA ARG A 859 -21.58 34.78 -12.94
C ARG A 859 -20.72 34.39 -14.16
N ASP A 860 -19.57 35.03 -14.33
CA ASP A 860 -18.71 34.86 -15.52
C ASP A 860 -17.42 34.05 -15.28
N LYS A 861 -17.31 33.37 -14.12
CA LYS A 861 -16.09 32.62 -13.76
C LYS A 861 -16.20 31.16 -14.16
N PHE A 862 -15.31 30.68 -15.04
CA PHE A 862 -15.23 29.28 -15.47
C PHE A 862 -14.58 28.43 -14.36
N VAL A 863 -15.43 27.96 -13.46
CA VAL A 863 -15.11 27.04 -12.36
C VAL A 863 -15.97 25.81 -12.62
N SER A 864 -15.33 24.69 -12.93
CA SER A 864 -15.96 23.40 -13.17
C SER A 864 -15.56 22.39 -12.09
N LEU A 865 -16.40 21.40 -11.86
CA LEU A 865 -16.12 20.27 -10.98
C LEU A 865 -14.76 19.60 -11.31
N GLU A 866 -14.03 19.21 -10.28
CA GLU A 866 -12.68 18.66 -10.42
C GLU A 866 -12.65 17.36 -11.23
N GLN A 867 -11.54 17.14 -11.94
CA GLN A 867 -11.39 16.03 -12.88
C GLN A 867 -11.53 14.66 -12.22
N ASP A 868 -10.97 14.49 -11.03
CA ASP A 868 -11.00 13.23 -10.27
C ASP A 868 -12.41 12.88 -9.79
N LYS A 869 -13.19 13.87 -9.34
CA LYS A 869 -14.61 13.72 -9.03
C LYS A 869 -15.40 13.35 -10.28
N CYS A 870 -15.19 14.03 -11.40
CA CYS A 870 -15.84 13.71 -12.67
C CYS A 870 -15.58 12.27 -13.14
N GLN A 871 -14.33 11.80 -13.04
CA GLN A 871 -13.96 10.42 -13.36
C GLN A 871 -14.63 9.41 -12.42
N PHE A 872 -14.70 9.72 -11.12
CA PHE A 872 -15.40 8.89 -10.16
C PHE A 872 -16.89 8.77 -10.47
N MET A 873 -17.55 9.87 -10.82
CA MET A 873 -18.97 9.87 -11.22
C MET A 873 -19.21 9.06 -12.49
N TYR A 874 -18.35 9.22 -13.49
CA TYR A 874 -18.40 8.39 -14.70
C TYR A 874 -18.31 6.90 -14.35
N LEU A 875 -17.38 6.51 -13.49
CA LEU A 875 -17.21 5.12 -13.05
C LEU A 875 -18.43 4.62 -12.28
N LEU A 876 -19.01 5.44 -11.39
CA LEU A 876 -20.24 5.09 -10.67
C LEU A 876 -21.41 4.88 -11.64
N ALA A 877 -21.62 5.81 -12.56
CA ALA A 877 -22.68 5.75 -13.56
C ALA A 877 -22.54 4.51 -14.47
N ARG A 878 -21.32 4.16 -14.90
CA ARG A 878 -21.05 2.94 -15.66
C ARG A 878 -21.28 1.67 -14.83
N THR A 879 -20.78 1.66 -13.59
CA THR A 879 -20.90 0.47 -12.71
C THR A 879 -22.35 0.17 -12.35
N MET A 880 -23.17 1.20 -12.15
CA MET A 880 -24.57 1.04 -11.80
C MET A 880 -25.50 0.88 -13.01
N GLY A 881 -24.97 0.99 -14.23
CA GLY A 881 -25.77 0.99 -15.46
C GLY A 881 -26.75 2.17 -15.56
N ALA A 882 -26.41 3.34 -15.01
CA ALA A 882 -27.31 4.51 -15.02
C ALA A 882 -27.58 5.03 -16.44
N ARG A 883 -28.85 5.15 -16.80
CA ARG A 883 -29.30 5.64 -18.11
C ARG A 883 -30.05 6.97 -18.00
N ASN A 884 -30.68 7.25 -16.86
CA ASN A 884 -31.43 8.48 -16.63
C ASN A 884 -30.79 9.27 -15.49
N ILE A 885 -30.10 10.35 -15.84
CA ILE A 885 -29.32 11.16 -14.88
C ILE A 885 -29.86 12.60 -14.89
N ILE A 886 -29.94 13.21 -13.71
CA ILE A 886 -30.18 14.66 -13.59
C ILE A 886 -28.90 15.31 -13.06
N GLU A 887 -28.52 16.42 -13.68
CA GLU A 887 -27.45 17.28 -13.22
C GLU A 887 -28.00 18.66 -12.91
N ALA A 888 -27.95 19.04 -11.63
CA ALA A 888 -28.31 20.36 -11.16
C ALA A 888 -27.06 21.23 -11.11
N GLY A 889 -26.95 22.13 -12.10
CA GLY A 889 -25.78 22.97 -12.35
C GLY A 889 -24.86 22.31 -13.36
N THR A 890 -24.73 22.91 -14.56
CA THR A 890 -24.02 22.25 -15.68
C THR A 890 -22.50 22.25 -15.54
N SER A 891 -21.93 22.98 -14.58
CA SER A 891 -20.48 23.15 -14.45
C SER A 891 -19.82 23.62 -15.77
N PHE A 892 -20.50 24.53 -16.49
CA PHE A 892 -20.16 24.95 -17.87
C PHE A 892 -20.09 23.80 -18.88
N GLY A 893 -20.80 22.71 -18.61
CA GLY A 893 -20.91 21.52 -19.43
C GLY A 893 -19.84 20.45 -19.18
N VAL A 894 -18.86 20.67 -18.29
CA VAL A 894 -17.71 19.76 -18.15
C VAL A 894 -18.10 18.43 -17.51
N SER A 895 -18.72 18.45 -16.34
CA SER A 895 -19.24 17.25 -15.66
C SER A 895 -20.32 16.55 -16.48
N THR A 896 -21.16 17.31 -17.20
CA THR A 896 -22.16 16.78 -18.13
C THR A 896 -21.55 15.87 -19.19
N ILE A 897 -20.35 16.18 -19.71
CA ILE A 897 -19.67 15.35 -20.71
C ILE A 897 -19.42 13.94 -20.15
N TYR A 898 -18.95 13.83 -18.91
CA TYR A 898 -18.70 12.54 -18.25
C TYR A 898 -19.98 11.74 -18.03
N LEU A 899 -21.04 12.40 -17.56
CA LEU A 899 -22.33 11.77 -17.31
C LEU A 899 -22.97 11.28 -18.63
N ALA A 900 -22.96 12.11 -19.66
CA ALA A 900 -23.53 11.81 -20.97
C ALA A 900 -22.77 10.67 -21.67
N LEU A 901 -21.44 10.66 -21.57
CA LEU A 901 -20.63 9.57 -22.06
C LEU A 901 -20.98 8.24 -21.36
N ALA A 902 -21.17 8.27 -20.03
CA ALA A 902 -21.57 7.08 -19.29
C ALA A 902 -22.96 6.57 -19.70
N VAL A 903 -23.92 7.48 -19.87
CA VAL A 903 -25.29 7.17 -20.33
C VAL A 903 -25.26 6.54 -21.72
N GLY A 904 -24.58 7.16 -22.68
CA GLY A 904 -24.50 6.65 -24.05
C GLY A 904 -23.91 5.25 -24.12
N GLN A 905 -22.88 4.98 -23.32
CA GLN A 905 -22.27 3.66 -23.21
C GLN A 905 -23.20 2.64 -22.54
N ASN A 906 -23.91 3.02 -21.47
CA ASN A 906 -24.89 2.16 -20.80
C ASN A 906 -26.10 1.82 -21.71
N VAL A 907 -26.47 2.73 -22.60
CA VAL A 907 -27.51 2.50 -23.63
C VAL A 907 -26.98 1.55 -24.71
N ALA A 908 -25.76 1.79 -25.21
CA ALA A 908 -25.12 0.91 -26.19
C ALA A 908 -24.95 -0.52 -25.66
N ASP A 909 -24.55 -0.68 -24.39
CA ASP A 909 -24.45 -1.99 -23.72
C ASP A 909 -25.83 -2.67 -23.62
N GLY A 910 -26.87 -1.90 -23.33
CA GLY A 910 -28.26 -2.39 -23.33
C GLY A 910 -28.68 -2.92 -24.70
N HIS A 911 -28.40 -2.18 -25.77
CA HIS A 911 -28.67 -2.61 -27.14
C HIS A 911 -27.88 -3.86 -27.53
N ALA A 912 -26.60 -3.92 -27.16
CA ALA A 912 -25.75 -5.10 -27.39
C ALA A 912 -26.28 -6.34 -26.64
N ALA A 913 -26.91 -6.14 -25.48
CA ALA A 913 -27.60 -7.18 -24.72
C ALA A 913 -29.03 -7.49 -25.22
N GLY A 914 -29.46 -6.92 -26.35
CA GLY A 914 -30.79 -7.15 -26.95
C GLY A 914 -31.94 -6.43 -26.26
N GLN A 915 -31.66 -5.45 -25.39
CA GLN A 915 -32.68 -4.63 -24.74
C GLN A 915 -33.00 -3.41 -25.60
N THR A 916 -34.27 -3.00 -25.67
CA THR A 916 -34.63 -1.63 -26.09
C THR A 916 -34.27 -0.68 -24.95
N ALA A 917 -33.10 -0.05 -25.06
CA ALA A 917 -32.54 0.81 -24.03
C ALA A 917 -32.57 2.28 -24.50
N THR A 918 -33.09 3.17 -23.66
CA THR A 918 -32.98 4.62 -23.86
C THR A 918 -32.34 5.24 -22.63
N GLY A 919 -31.82 6.46 -22.77
CA GLY A 919 -31.18 7.17 -21.68
C GLY A 919 -30.96 8.63 -22.03
N LYS A 920 -30.82 9.47 -21.01
CA LYS A 920 -30.52 10.90 -21.12
C LYS A 920 -29.93 11.45 -19.83
N VAL A 921 -29.19 12.54 -19.98
CA VAL A 921 -28.78 13.46 -18.92
C VAL A 921 -29.63 14.72 -19.04
N ILE A 922 -30.47 15.01 -18.05
CA ILE A 922 -31.17 16.29 -17.94
C ILE A 922 -30.27 17.23 -17.16
N ALA A 923 -29.66 18.18 -17.85
CA ALA A 923 -28.76 19.16 -17.26
C ALA A 923 -29.49 20.50 -17.10
N THR A 924 -29.42 21.13 -15.92
CA THR A 924 -30.10 22.41 -15.65
C THR A 924 -29.12 23.55 -15.51
N GLU A 925 -29.37 24.67 -16.19
CA GLU A 925 -28.54 25.87 -16.06
C GLU A 925 -29.41 27.13 -15.98
N LYS A 926 -29.17 27.95 -14.97
CA LYS A 926 -29.94 29.18 -14.76
C LYS A 926 -29.41 30.34 -15.60
N GLU A 927 -28.09 30.42 -15.76
CA GLU A 927 -27.44 31.56 -16.42
C GLU A 927 -27.30 31.32 -17.93
N PRO A 928 -27.93 32.14 -18.80
CA PRO A 928 -27.92 31.94 -20.24
C PRO A 928 -26.52 31.91 -20.86
N THR A 929 -25.57 32.67 -20.31
CA THR A 929 -24.18 32.71 -20.79
C THR A 929 -23.44 31.41 -20.50
N LYS A 930 -23.67 30.79 -19.33
CA LYS A 930 -23.11 29.48 -18.98
C LYS A 930 -23.74 28.37 -19.81
N ALA A 931 -25.06 28.44 -20.01
CA ALA A 931 -25.81 27.52 -20.86
C ALA A 931 -25.29 27.52 -22.31
N ALA A 932 -25.02 28.70 -22.86
CA ALA A 932 -24.44 28.84 -24.21
C ALA A 932 -23.04 28.20 -24.31
N ARG A 933 -22.17 28.42 -23.31
CA ARG A 933 -20.83 27.80 -23.28
C ARG A 933 -20.87 26.29 -23.10
N ALA A 934 -21.78 25.79 -22.27
CA ALA A 934 -21.99 24.35 -22.08
C ALA A 934 -22.39 23.68 -23.40
N ARG A 935 -23.35 24.25 -24.14
CA ARG A 935 -23.74 23.77 -25.49
C ARG A 935 -22.54 23.75 -26.45
N GLU A 936 -21.69 24.76 -26.41
CA GLU A 936 -20.49 24.80 -27.26
C GLU A 936 -19.51 23.66 -26.92
N HIS A 937 -19.26 23.39 -25.64
CA HIS A 937 -18.40 22.28 -25.21
C HIS A 937 -18.98 20.92 -25.61
N TRP A 938 -20.30 20.71 -25.46
CA TRP A 938 -20.93 19.45 -25.86
C TRP A 938 -20.88 19.23 -27.37
N LYS A 939 -21.07 20.29 -28.16
CA LYS A 939 -20.90 20.24 -29.61
C LYS A 939 -19.46 19.90 -30.02
N GLN A 940 -18.46 20.38 -29.27
CA GLN A 940 -17.06 19.98 -29.47
C GLN A 940 -16.80 18.52 -29.07
N ALA A 941 -17.50 18.01 -28.05
CA ALA A 941 -17.42 16.61 -27.63
C ALA A 941 -18.03 15.65 -28.68
N GLY A 942 -19.04 16.12 -29.42
CA GLY A 942 -19.67 15.47 -30.57
C GLY A 942 -20.59 14.29 -30.21
N ASP A 943 -20.84 13.42 -31.19
CA ASP A 943 -21.93 12.42 -31.17
C ASP A 943 -21.88 11.39 -30.04
N GLU A 944 -20.74 11.19 -29.38
CA GLU A 944 -20.63 10.33 -28.20
C GLU A 944 -21.29 10.93 -26.95
N VAL A 945 -21.51 12.24 -26.95
CA VAL A 945 -21.88 13.04 -25.78
C VAL A 945 -23.15 13.86 -26.04
N GLU A 946 -23.14 14.71 -27.07
CA GLU A 946 -24.20 15.68 -27.35
C GLU A 946 -25.62 15.07 -27.44
N PRO A 947 -25.84 13.92 -28.11
CA PRO A 947 -27.19 13.36 -28.27
C PRO A 947 -27.85 12.89 -26.97
N TRP A 948 -27.06 12.69 -25.91
CA TRP A 948 -27.55 12.20 -24.62
C TRP A 948 -27.95 13.32 -23.67
N ILE A 949 -27.80 14.59 -24.06
CA ILE A 949 -27.98 15.73 -23.18
C ILE A 949 -29.27 16.48 -23.53
N GLU A 950 -30.10 16.72 -22.52
CA GLU A 950 -31.23 17.64 -22.57
C GLU A 950 -30.95 18.81 -21.62
N LEU A 951 -30.67 19.99 -22.18
CA LEU A 951 -30.44 21.19 -21.38
C LEU A 951 -31.73 21.94 -21.10
N ARG A 952 -32.05 22.12 -19.82
CA ARG A 952 -33.16 22.94 -19.34
C ARG A 952 -32.64 24.26 -18.80
N GLU A 953 -32.80 25.32 -19.61
CA GLU A 953 -32.36 26.67 -19.28
C GLU A 953 -33.44 27.42 -18.49
N GLY A 954 -33.06 28.05 -17.37
CA GLY A 954 -33.97 28.78 -16.48
C GLY A 954 -33.89 28.34 -15.02
N ASP A 955 -34.84 28.78 -14.20
CA ASP A 955 -34.89 28.37 -12.80
C ASP A 955 -35.24 26.88 -12.71
N LEU A 956 -34.33 26.07 -12.16
CA LEU A 956 -34.52 24.63 -12.02
C LEU A 956 -35.77 24.25 -11.22
N ARG A 957 -36.30 25.15 -10.38
CA ARG A 957 -37.54 24.88 -9.64
C ARG A 957 -38.73 24.85 -10.58
N GLU A 958 -38.66 25.58 -11.69
CA GLU A 958 -39.67 25.58 -12.73
C GLU A 958 -39.34 24.52 -13.78
N THR A 959 -38.09 24.43 -14.22
CA THR A 959 -37.73 23.56 -15.34
C THR A 959 -37.74 22.07 -14.99
N LEU A 960 -37.46 21.68 -13.74
CA LEU A 960 -37.58 20.27 -13.30
C LEU A 960 -39.03 19.84 -13.07
N GLN A 961 -39.99 20.76 -13.01
CA GLN A 961 -41.43 20.45 -12.93
C GLN A 961 -42.06 20.21 -14.31
N VAL A 962 -41.36 20.50 -15.40
CA VAL A 962 -41.84 20.23 -16.77
C VAL A 962 -41.78 18.73 -17.03
N ASP A 963 -42.95 18.08 -17.15
CA ASP A 963 -43.06 16.63 -17.38
C ASP A 963 -42.62 16.20 -18.78
N GLU A 964 -42.67 17.10 -19.77
CA GLU A 964 -42.22 16.80 -21.13
C GLU A 964 -40.75 16.37 -21.11
N GLY A 965 -40.44 15.19 -21.67
CA GLY A 965 -39.09 14.65 -21.73
C GLY A 965 -38.54 14.07 -20.42
N MET A 966 -39.24 14.19 -19.28
CA MET A 966 -38.76 13.73 -17.98
C MET A 966 -38.89 12.20 -17.82
N PRO A 967 -37.82 11.45 -17.48
CA PRO A 967 -37.91 10.01 -17.26
C PRO A 967 -38.83 9.65 -16.07
N GLU A 968 -39.48 8.49 -16.15
CA GLU A 968 -40.28 7.95 -15.04
C GLU A 968 -39.41 7.64 -13.81
N GLN A 969 -38.18 7.16 -14.05
CA GLN A 969 -37.22 6.82 -13.02
C GLN A 969 -35.86 7.47 -13.28
N ILE A 970 -35.27 8.01 -12.23
CA ILE A 970 -33.94 8.62 -12.20
C ILE A 970 -32.99 7.69 -11.46
N ASP A 971 -31.90 7.35 -12.12
CA ASP A 971 -30.84 6.46 -11.61
C ASP A 971 -29.84 7.24 -10.76
N MET A 972 -29.59 8.49 -11.13
CA MET A 972 -28.54 9.31 -10.53
C MET A 972 -28.90 10.80 -10.57
N LEU A 973 -28.55 11.53 -9.50
CA LEU A 973 -28.66 12.97 -9.38
C LEU A 973 -27.31 13.56 -8.96
N LEU A 974 -26.79 14.51 -9.73
CA LEU A 974 -25.63 15.32 -9.36
C LEU A 974 -26.10 16.71 -8.90
N LEU A 975 -25.65 17.12 -7.72
CA LEU A 975 -25.86 18.43 -7.12
C LEU A 975 -24.50 19.18 -7.10
N ASP A 976 -24.15 19.76 -8.25
CA ASP A 976 -23.04 20.71 -8.39
C ASP A 976 -23.61 22.13 -8.50
N ILE A 977 -24.21 22.57 -7.40
CA ILE A 977 -25.08 23.74 -7.40
C ILE A 977 -24.83 24.67 -6.23
N TRP A 978 -25.38 25.88 -6.33
CA TRP A 978 -25.44 26.80 -5.22
C TRP A 978 -26.09 26.14 -3.99
N THR A 979 -25.33 26.09 -2.90
CA THR A 979 -25.62 25.29 -1.71
C THR A 979 -27.06 25.37 -1.16
N PRO A 980 -27.77 26.53 -1.13
CA PRO A 980 -29.15 26.58 -0.64
C PRO A 980 -30.17 25.88 -1.57
N MET A 981 -29.79 25.59 -2.82
CA MET A 981 -30.66 24.91 -3.80
C MET A 981 -30.58 23.38 -3.71
N ALA A 982 -29.58 22.82 -3.02
CA ALA A 982 -29.38 21.37 -3.00
C ALA A 982 -30.58 20.60 -2.41
N LEU A 983 -31.16 21.09 -1.32
CA LEU A 983 -32.35 20.47 -0.72
C LEU A 983 -33.61 20.64 -1.58
N PRO A 984 -33.99 21.86 -2.03
CA PRO A 984 -35.12 22.04 -2.94
C PRO A 984 -35.05 21.16 -4.19
N VAL A 985 -33.87 21.01 -4.80
CA VAL A 985 -33.67 20.13 -5.96
C VAL A 985 -33.91 18.67 -5.58
N LEU A 986 -33.31 18.21 -4.48
CA LEU A 986 -33.48 16.83 -4.03
C LEU A 986 -34.95 16.52 -3.78
N GLU A 987 -35.70 17.42 -3.15
CA GLU A 987 -37.13 17.23 -2.89
C GLU A 987 -37.97 17.14 -4.17
N LEU A 988 -37.65 17.95 -5.19
CA LEU A 988 -38.32 17.89 -6.50
C LEU A 988 -38.04 16.58 -7.24
N VAL A 989 -36.81 16.05 -7.15
CA VAL A 989 -36.39 14.85 -7.89
C VAL A 989 -36.74 13.56 -7.15
N LYS A 990 -36.80 13.58 -5.81
CA LYS A 990 -37.02 12.42 -4.94
C LYS A 990 -38.19 11.51 -5.37
N PRO A 991 -39.36 12.02 -5.80
CA PRO A 991 -40.47 11.15 -6.24
C PRO A 991 -40.14 10.26 -7.43
N ARG A 992 -39.15 10.64 -8.25
CA ARG A 992 -38.72 9.90 -9.44
C ARG A 992 -37.43 9.09 -9.20
N LEU A 993 -36.78 9.22 -8.04
CA LEU A 993 -35.60 8.40 -7.74
C LEU A 993 -36.01 6.93 -7.61
N ARG A 994 -35.37 6.04 -8.37
CA ARG A 994 -35.58 4.60 -8.17
C ARG A 994 -34.90 4.13 -6.88
N LYS A 995 -35.34 3.00 -6.34
CA LYS A 995 -34.62 2.33 -5.26
C LYS A 995 -33.19 2.01 -5.71
N GLY A 996 -32.22 2.38 -4.87
CA GLY A 996 -30.79 2.29 -5.16
C GLY A 996 -30.26 3.37 -6.11
N ALA A 997 -31.01 4.45 -6.35
CA ALA A 997 -30.48 5.61 -7.08
C ALA A 997 -29.38 6.33 -6.25
N LEU A 998 -28.41 6.92 -6.94
CA LEU A 998 -27.34 7.70 -6.31
C LEU A 998 -27.63 9.20 -6.38
N VAL A 999 -27.40 9.91 -5.28
CA VAL A 999 -27.32 11.37 -5.25
C VAL A 999 -25.90 11.76 -4.84
N LEU A 1000 -25.26 12.63 -5.61
CA LEU A 1000 -23.93 13.15 -5.32
C LEU A 1000 -24.03 14.66 -5.09
N ALA A 1001 -23.42 15.17 -4.02
CA ALA A 1001 -23.38 16.60 -3.74
C ALA A 1001 -21.95 17.08 -3.52
N ASP A 1002 -21.57 18.12 -4.26
CA ASP A 1002 -20.20 18.63 -4.25
C ASP A 1002 -19.96 19.67 -3.15
N ASN A 1003 -18.70 19.77 -2.70
CA ASN A 1003 -18.21 20.75 -1.73
C ASN A 1003 -18.88 20.71 -0.34
N THR A 1004 -19.47 19.56 0.04
CA THR A 1004 -20.25 19.41 1.28
C THR A 1004 -19.42 19.53 2.56
N THR A 1005 -18.10 19.32 2.49
CA THR A 1005 -17.21 19.53 3.63
C THR A 1005 -16.75 20.99 3.73
N MET A 1006 -16.35 21.59 2.61
CA MET A 1006 -15.90 22.98 2.56
C MET A 1006 -17.03 23.95 2.88
N ALA A 1007 -18.23 23.70 2.36
CA ALA A 1007 -19.41 24.54 2.55
C ALA A 1007 -20.40 23.94 3.56
N LYS A 1008 -19.93 23.13 4.51
CA LYS A 1008 -20.77 22.39 5.46
C LYS A 1008 -21.84 23.23 6.16
N ALA A 1009 -21.49 24.47 6.54
CA ALA A 1009 -22.43 25.38 7.20
C ALA A 1009 -23.59 25.79 6.29
N LEU A 1010 -23.34 25.96 4.98
CA LEU A 1010 -24.35 26.34 3.99
C LEU A 1010 -25.20 25.13 3.55
N TYR A 1011 -24.65 23.92 3.62
CA TYR A 1011 -25.36 22.67 3.35
C TYR A 1011 -26.17 22.14 4.54
N LYS A 1012 -26.26 22.86 5.66
CA LYS A 1012 -26.82 22.33 6.92
C LYS A 1012 -28.21 21.70 6.74
N GLU A 1013 -29.14 22.38 6.09
CA GLU A 1013 -30.51 21.89 5.92
C GLU A 1013 -30.56 20.64 5.03
N PHE A 1014 -29.78 20.63 3.94
CA PHE A 1014 -29.63 19.48 3.06
C PHE A 1014 -29.05 18.27 3.80
N LEU A 1015 -27.97 18.47 4.56
CA LEU A 1015 -27.32 17.42 5.34
C LEU A 1015 -28.26 16.88 6.42
N ASP A 1016 -28.96 17.74 7.15
CA ASP A 1016 -29.94 17.33 8.16
C ASP A 1016 -31.05 16.46 7.52
N TYR A 1017 -31.53 16.84 6.32
CA TYR A 1017 -32.55 16.10 5.60
C TYR A 1017 -32.10 14.69 5.16
N ILE A 1018 -30.92 14.55 4.55
CA ILE A 1018 -30.41 13.25 4.07
C ILE A 1018 -29.95 12.34 5.22
N HIS A 1019 -29.60 12.91 6.37
CA HIS A 1019 -29.24 12.14 7.57
C HIS A 1019 -30.45 11.67 8.38
N ASP A 1020 -31.64 12.23 8.18
CA ASP A 1020 -32.86 11.71 8.78
C ASP A 1020 -33.26 10.39 8.09
N PRO A 1021 -33.20 9.24 8.79
CA PRO A 1021 -33.52 7.94 8.19
C PRO A 1021 -34.95 7.86 7.64
N LYS A 1022 -35.88 8.71 8.12
CA LYS A 1022 -37.26 8.77 7.62
C LYS A 1022 -37.33 9.19 6.15
N ASN A 1023 -36.33 9.90 5.66
CA ASN A 1023 -36.28 10.36 4.28
C ASN A 1023 -35.80 9.30 3.29
N GLY A 1024 -35.33 8.13 3.79
CA GLY A 1024 -34.97 6.98 2.96
C GLY A 1024 -33.62 7.13 2.28
N PHE A 1025 -32.66 7.81 2.90
CA PHE A 1025 -31.30 7.98 2.36
C PHE A 1025 -30.25 7.31 3.26
N LYS A 1026 -29.19 6.80 2.64
CA LYS A 1026 -27.94 6.42 3.33
C LYS A 1026 -26.81 7.19 2.69
N THR A 1027 -25.94 7.79 3.50
CA THR A 1027 -24.92 8.71 2.97
C THR A 1027 -23.54 8.43 3.54
N THR A 1028 -22.52 8.79 2.77
CA THR A 1028 -21.11 8.80 3.18
C THR A 1028 -20.39 9.94 2.48
N THR A 1029 -19.53 10.65 3.20
CA THR A 1029 -18.63 11.64 2.58
C THR A 1029 -17.42 10.92 1.99
N THR A 1030 -17.15 11.13 0.70
CA THR A 1030 -15.97 10.61 0.01
C THR A 1030 -14.79 11.58 0.12
N PRO A 1031 -13.54 11.11 0.16
CA PRO A 1031 -12.38 11.91 0.59
C PRO A 1031 -11.80 12.82 -0.51
N TYR A 1032 -12.66 13.45 -1.32
CA TYR A 1032 -12.25 14.41 -2.35
C TYR A 1032 -12.05 15.81 -1.77
N SER A 1033 -11.25 16.64 -2.47
CA SER A 1033 -11.07 18.05 -2.13
C SER A 1033 -12.42 18.75 -1.98
N GLY A 1034 -12.60 19.54 -0.92
CA GLY A 1034 -13.87 20.20 -0.61
C GLY A 1034 -15.00 19.28 -0.12
N GLY A 1035 -14.83 17.96 -0.18
CA GLY A 1035 -15.82 16.93 0.17
C GLY A 1035 -16.80 16.66 -0.97
N LEU A 1036 -17.15 15.38 -1.15
CA LEU A 1036 -18.18 14.93 -2.08
C LEU A 1036 -19.08 13.93 -1.35
N GLU A 1037 -20.32 14.32 -1.10
CA GLU A 1037 -21.30 13.49 -0.39
C GLU A 1037 -21.90 12.47 -1.35
N MET A 1038 -21.79 11.18 -1.03
CA MET A 1038 -22.38 10.09 -1.80
C MET A 1038 -23.55 9.48 -1.05
N ILE A 1039 -24.73 9.59 -1.66
CA ILE A 1039 -26.02 9.29 -1.04
C ILE A 1039 -26.73 8.22 -1.87
N VAL A 1040 -27.26 7.19 -1.21
CA VAL A 1040 -28.06 6.13 -1.84
C VAL A 1040 -29.50 6.27 -1.38
N TYR A 1041 -30.44 6.33 -2.33
CA TYR A 1041 -31.87 6.32 -2.04
C TYR A 1041 -32.38 4.90 -1.79
N LEU A 1042 -32.81 4.63 -0.56
CA LEU A 1042 -33.36 3.36 -0.10
C LEU A 1042 -34.68 3.64 0.65
N PRO A 1043 -35.80 3.88 -0.07
CA PRO A 1043 -37.09 4.10 0.56
C PRO A 1043 -37.49 2.88 1.40
N SER A 1044 -38.10 3.14 2.56
CA SER A 1044 -38.74 2.09 3.37
C SER A 1044 -39.92 1.54 2.57
N ASN A 1045 -39.98 0.22 2.39
CA ASN A 1045 -41.08 -0.45 1.69
C ASN A 1045 -42.41 -0.26 2.43
#